data_AF-A0A1I3QGX4-F1
#
_entry.id   AF-A0A1I3QGX4-F1
#
_cell.length_a   1.000
_cell.length_b   1.000
_cell.length_c   1.000
_cell.angle_alpha   90.00
_cell.angle_beta   90.00
_cell.angle_gamma   90.00
#
_symmetry.space_group_name_H-M   'P 1'
#
loop_
_entity.id
_entity.type
_entity.pdbx_description
1 polymer ?
#
loop_
_entity_poly.entity_id
_entity_poly.type
_entity_poly.pdbx_seq_one_letter_code
_entity_poly.pdbx_strand_id
1 'polypeptide(L)'
;MANKIISILRIFAVTAIAISALDLAGCGNGGGGSTPSAAASTASPAPTSNPTGLTTGPTNPTSPQTQAGATALPLEVLGVDGSVVTVSVNAPNGSATARLWLQANNLSYDAKGSVKVNNGPWVDLTNANVTIEGGGRYYGGIGGGFDTLKMSVPVSGAVNGANLVSFRFNKTDGITSGYRVLAFNLLDASGNQLVSSASFTEDDPTRWTPPLSSAADIATGKQLWQSAQLIESPINVGHVLKAHCMDCHAADGSDLQRFNYSNYAIAVRAQFHGLTSGQGAQIASYIRSLNSTLGVPGPHCRPWNPPYQPGPGLDAGDVRNWTCGAGLESVSDNDIDTLNTVFPNGISKDAIATGSHLNAREIPISLQLPDWNHWVPHVHPKDAWGDYFTNSNLNKQYAGEGTGNATYNMRAQLTAGGASYATGHTGDIFNDLYYWGNELGSDFTPPNEGTTGAYTVPQQQNLYATAQWQLIKSWELAQDFNLEAQCPQAWAAHNAPKIETRGWCGYWRFAFNVSPHILGFPVNNSMFGSPVADLTKANQWYEMQLLLNPGNGAHLVHLPLDWQYAYGLFDDLSAASGRTEPARKLVFVVKGAQEMDNGVGVTDVNRGWTTRDTSPMDVWDFGQSGIWKGVAPATEQAVVNAFLTTWLDRTTSFDVSTWQRLGANPASGEVGCGWSIRSLCWSNYVPGTLQGPTPTVANFPSWAFTRIPLMRGEGVDGSQLNRFANWMNTAYPSGNFASLVK
;
A
#
# COMPACT_ATOMS: atom_id res chain seq x y z
N MET A 1 -26.13 29.84 -1.09
CA MET A 1 -24.69 29.88 -1.46
C MET A 1 -23.84 30.63 -0.42
N ALA A 2 -23.95 30.31 0.88
CA ALA A 2 -22.94 30.73 1.89
C ALA A 2 -23.10 29.97 3.24
N ASN A 3 -24.32 29.53 3.60
CA ASN A 3 -24.59 29.00 4.96
C ASN A 3 -24.70 27.48 5.10
N LYS A 4 -24.35 26.66 4.10
CA LYS A 4 -24.33 25.18 4.22
C LYS A 4 -22.93 24.57 4.34
N ILE A 5 -21.87 25.36 4.14
CA ILE A 5 -20.46 24.91 4.23
C ILE A 5 -20.01 24.78 5.71
N ILE A 6 -20.64 25.50 6.64
CA ILE A 6 -20.16 25.60 8.03
C ILE A 6 -20.69 24.47 8.94
N SER A 7 -21.82 23.83 8.64
CA SER A 7 -22.37 22.77 9.50
C SER A 7 -21.71 21.39 9.31
N ILE A 8 -21.03 21.15 8.18
CA ILE A 8 -20.49 19.81 7.82
C ILE A 8 -19.03 19.62 8.29
N LEU A 9 -18.29 20.71 8.51
CA LEU A 9 -16.95 20.67 9.15
C LEU A 9 -16.98 20.20 10.62
N ARG A 10 -18.15 20.05 11.24
CA ARG A 10 -18.30 19.59 12.63
C ARG A 10 -18.31 18.07 12.79
N ILE A 11 -18.56 17.30 11.74
CA ILE A 11 -18.76 15.84 11.86
C ILE A 11 -17.43 15.09 12.04
N PHE A 12 -16.28 15.67 11.65
CA PHE A 12 -14.96 15.04 11.84
C PHE A 12 -14.08 15.72 12.92
N ALA A 13 -14.59 16.73 13.64
CA ALA A 13 -13.74 17.59 14.49
C ALA A 13 -13.98 17.46 16.00
N VAL A 14 -14.83 16.55 16.49
CA VAL A 14 -15.15 16.48 17.93
C VAL A 14 -15.13 15.03 18.42
N THR A 15 -14.24 14.79 19.39
CA THR A 15 -14.18 13.67 20.36
C THR A 15 -13.49 12.34 19.98
N ALA A 16 -12.17 12.39 19.80
CA ALA A 16 -11.29 11.27 20.14
C ALA A 16 -10.75 11.44 21.57
N ILE A 17 -11.41 10.84 22.58
CA ILE A 17 -10.80 10.60 23.89
C ILE A 17 -9.99 9.31 23.76
N ALA A 18 -8.67 9.44 23.56
CA ALA A 18 -7.75 8.32 23.62
C ALA A 18 -7.59 7.84 25.06
N ILE A 19 -7.87 6.56 25.32
CA ILE A 19 -7.43 5.87 26.53
C ILE A 19 -5.96 5.53 26.31
N SER A 20 -5.08 6.30 26.94
CA SER A 20 -3.65 6.03 27.07
C SER A 20 -3.43 4.77 27.92
N ALA A 21 -2.77 3.76 27.36
CA ALA A 21 -2.15 2.69 28.13
C ALA A 21 -0.63 2.88 28.09
N LEU A 22 -0.09 3.55 29.11
CA LEU A 22 1.32 3.56 29.44
C LEU A 22 1.40 3.52 30.97
N ASP A 23 1.87 2.38 31.49
CA ASP A 23 2.62 2.32 32.75
C ASP A 23 3.42 1.00 32.77
N LEU A 24 4.72 1.12 32.46
CA LEU A 24 5.75 0.20 32.92
C LEU A 24 6.39 0.83 34.18
N ALA A 25 6.19 0.21 35.34
CA ALA A 25 7.11 0.30 36.48
C ALA A 25 6.98 -0.97 37.33
N GLY A 26 8.09 -1.70 37.47
CA GLY A 26 8.17 -2.87 38.34
C GLY A 26 8.44 -2.49 39.80
N CYS A 27 7.99 -3.35 40.72
CA CYS A 27 8.72 -3.82 41.91
C CYS A 27 7.87 -4.79 42.76
N GLY A 28 8.36 -6.02 42.93
CA GLY A 28 8.48 -6.65 44.26
C GLY A 28 7.33 -7.45 44.88
N ASN A 29 7.49 -8.78 44.82
CA ASN A 29 7.18 -9.80 45.85
C ASN A 29 5.73 -10.10 46.32
N GLY A 30 5.36 -11.37 46.18
CA GLY A 30 4.32 -12.03 46.97
C GLY A 30 3.91 -13.37 46.37
N GLY A 31 4.55 -14.46 46.81
CA GLY A 31 4.39 -15.80 46.24
C GLY A 31 3.02 -16.45 46.45
N GLY A 32 2.76 -17.47 45.62
CA GLY A 32 1.62 -18.37 45.74
C GLY A 32 1.56 -19.29 44.52
N GLY A 33 2.22 -20.43 44.62
CA GLY A 33 2.35 -21.39 43.52
C GLY A 33 1.03 -22.02 43.08
N SER A 34 0.88 -22.19 41.78
CA SER A 34 0.19 -23.33 41.19
C SER A 34 0.69 -23.52 39.75
N THR A 35 1.05 -24.78 39.47
CA THR A 35 1.63 -25.32 38.24
C THR A 35 0.83 -25.02 36.97
N PRO A 36 1.44 -24.71 35.82
CA PRO A 36 0.73 -24.60 34.55
C PRO A 36 0.51 -25.99 33.94
N SER A 37 -0.76 -26.36 33.80
CA SER A 37 -1.20 -27.46 32.94
C SER A 37 -1.05 -27.04 31.48
N ALA A 38 -0.25 -27.78 30.73
CA ALA A 38 -0.27 -27.77 29.27
C ALA A 38 -1.68 -28.15 28.79
N ALA A 39 -2.32 -27.29 27.99
CA ALA A 39 -3.51 -27.63 27.24
C ALA A 39 -3.15 -27.63 25.75
N ALA A 40 -3.22 -28.83 25.19
CA ALA A 40 -2.83 -29.19 23.85
C ALA A 40 -3.70 -28.51 22.79
N SER A 41 -3.06 -28.20 21.65
CA SER A 41 -3.68 -27.93 20.37
C SER A 41 -4.57 -29.10 19.95
N THR A 42 -5.89 -28.91 20.00
CA THR A 42 -6.83 -29.86 19.39
C THR A 42 -6.81 -29.67 17.88
N ALA A 43 -6.16 -30.62 17.20
CA ALA A 43 -6.29 -30.84 15.77
C ALA A 43 -7.77 -31.04 15.41
N SER A 44 -8.30 -30.21 14.51
CA SER A 44 -9.61 -30.47 13.89
C SER A 44 -9.50 -31.60 12.86
N PRO A 45 -10.52 -32.46 12.72
CA PRO A 45 -10.46 -33.66 11.91
C PRO A 45 -10.51 -33.32 10.41
N ALA A 46 -9.71 -34.04 9.63
CA ALA A 46 -9.77 -34.04 8.17
C ALA A 46 -11.19 -34.44 7.71
N PRO A 47 -11.88 -33.62 6.90
CA PRO A 47 -13.09 -34.05 6.22
C PRO A 47 -12.73 -34.88 4.99
N THR A 48 -13.47 -35.96 4.86
CA THR A 48 -13.48 -36.98 3.82
C THR A 48 -13.93 -36.45 2.45
N SER A 49 -13.28 -36.96 1.40
CA SER A 49 -13.69 -37.04 -0.02
C SER A 49 -14.10 -35.76 -0.77
N ASN A 50 -13.26 -35.37 -1.73
CA ASN A 50 -13.51 -34.37 -2.77
C ASN A 50 -14.79 -34.65 -3.59
N PRO A 51 -15.68 -33.67 -3.78
CA PRO A 51 -16.65 -33.68 -4.86
C PRO A 51 -15.96 -33.45 -6.22
N THR A 52 -16.44 -34.15 -7.25
CA THR A 52 -16.04 -34.05 -8.66
C THR A 52 -16.45 -32.69 -9.27
N GLY A 53 -15.48 -31.85 -9.64
CA GLY A 53 -15.74 -30.52 -10.24
C GLY A 53 -14.68 -29.93 -11.18
N LEU A 54 -13.42 -30.38 -11.15
CA LEU A 54 -12.43 -30.12 -12.21
C LEU A 54 -11.58 -31.37 -12.43
N THR A 55 -11.83 -32.13 -13.49
CA THR A 55 -11.05 -33.34 -13.82
C THR A 55 -9.86 -33.05 -14.73
N THR A 56 -9.84 -31.91 -15.44
CA THR A 56 -8.72 -31.47 -16.29
C THR A 56 -8.68 -29.93 -16.36
N GLY A 57 -7.62 -29.32 -15.83
CA GLY A 57 -7.33 -27.89 -16.06
C GLY A 57 -6.85 -27.63 -17.50
N PRO A 58 -6.75 -26.36 -17.94
CA PRO A 58 -6.15 -26.07 -19.24
C PRO A 58 -4.68 -26.54 -19.22
N THR A 59 -4.17 -27.03 -20.35
CA THR A 59 -2.76 -27.42 -20.46
C THR A 59 -1.89 -26.18 -20.26
N ASN A 60 -1.05 -26.19 -19.22
CA ASN A 60 -0.11 -25.11 -18.97
C ASN A 60 0.89 -25.00 -20.14
N PRO A 61 0.94 -23.88 -20.90
CA PRO A 61 1.95 -23.70 -21.94
C PRO A 61 3.37 -23.65 -21.35
N THR A 62 3.52 -23.35 -20.05
CA THR A 62 4.80 -23.43 -19.32
C THR A 62 5.06 -24.79 -18.68
N SER A 63 4.20 -25.81 -18.87
CA SER A 63 4.61 -27.19 -18.62
C SER A 63 5.52 -27.62 -19.78
N PRO A 64 6.84 -27.69 -19.60
CA PRO A 64 7.69 -28.21 -20.64
C PRO A 64 7.40 -29.71 -20.68
N GLN A 65 6.83 -30.19 -21.78
CA GLN A 65 7.26 -31.49 -22.28
C GLN A 65 8.77 -31.35 -22.54
N THR A 66 9.62 -31.61 -21.53
CA THR A 66 11.09 -31.77 -21.67
C THR A 66 11.68 -30.98 -22.84
N GLN A 67 11.54 -29.65 -22.84
CA GLN A 67 12.10 -28.83 -23.91
C GLN A 67 13.60 -28.68 -23.69
N ALA A 68 14.39 -28.95 -24.73
CA ALA A 68 15.80 -28.61 -24.76
C ALA A 68 15.94 -27.09 -24.93
N GLY A 69 16.41 -26.38 -23.90
CA GLY A 69 16.58 -24.92 -23.92
C GLY A 69 16.63 -24.30 -22.53
N ALA A 70 16.78 -22.98 -22.46
CA ALA A 70 16.65 -22.21 -21.22
C ALA A 70 15.18 -22.25 -20.72
N THR A 71 15.00 -22.27 -19.41
CA THR A 71 13.68 -22.25 -18.75
C THR A 71 13.10 -20.84 -18.78
N ALA A 72 11.91 -20.67 -19.38
CA ALA A 72 11.18 -19.41 -19.35
C ALA A 72 10.55 -19.15 -17.97
N LEU A 73 10.69 -17.93 -17.47
CA LEU A 73 10.13 -17.44 -16.21
C LEU A 73 9.12 -16.31 -16.46
N PRO A 74 8.10 -16.14 -15.60
CA PRO A 74 7.83 -16.93 -14.40
C PRO A 74 7.24 -18.32 -14.70
N LEU A 75 7.38 -19.24 -13.75
CA LEU A 75 6.59 -20.47 -13.75
C LEU A 75 5.23 -20.21 -13.11
N GLU A 76 4.15 -20.44 -13.85
CA GLU A 76 2.80 -20.33 -13.34
C GLU A 76 2.32 -21.66 -12.78
N VAL A 77 2.41 -21.83 -11.46
CA VAL A 77 1.97 -23.04 -10.74
C VAL A 77 0.50 -22.85 -10.35
N LEU A 78 -0.35 -22.87 -11.37
CA LEU A 78 -1.78 -22.59 -11.28
C LEU A 78 -2.60 -23.82 -11.69
N GLY A 79 -3.84 -23.93 -11.21
CA GLY A 79 -4.78 -24.95 -11.66
C GLY A 79 -5.59 -25.56 -10.53
N VAL A 80 -5.97 -26.83 -10.70
CA VAL A 80 -6.66 -27.62 -9.67
C VAL A 80 -5.70 -28.01 -8.55
N ASP A 81 -6.26 -28.40 -7.41
CA ASP A 81 -5.51 -28.99 -6.31
C ASP A 81 -4.56 -30.09 -6.81
N GLY A 82 -3.28 -30.00 -6.44
CA GLY A 82 -2.24 -30.92 -6.84
C GLY A 82 -1.57 -30.64 -8.19
N SER A 83 -1.88 -29.53 -8.87
CA SER A 83 -1.22 -29.15 -10.14
C SER A 83 0.31 -29.02 -9.98
N VAL A 84 1.08 -29.61 -10.90
CA VAL A 84 2.56 -29.63 -10.86
C VAL A 84 3.16 -29.04 -12.13
N VAL A 85 4.16 -28.18 -11.96
CA VAL A 85 5.06 -27.70 -13.02
C VAL A 85 6.45 -28.26 -12.75
N THR A 86 7.11 -28.83 -13.76
CA THR A 86 8.47 -29.39 -13.63
C THR A 86 9.37 -28.84 -14.73
N VAL A 87 10.56 -28.39 -14.35
CA VAL A 87 11.57 -27.84 -15.26
C VAL A 87 12.89 -28.58 -15.12
N SER A 88 13.68 -28.61 -16.19
CA SER A 88 15.02 -29.19 -16.16
C SER A 88 16.07 -28.09 -16.15
N VAL A 89 17.01 -28.16 -15.21
CA VAL A 89 18.15 -27.25 -15.10
C VAL A 89 19.46 -28.02 -15.04
N ASN A 90 20.52 -27.47 -15.62
CA ASN A 90 21.84 -28.06 -15.55
C ASN A 90 22.66 -27.42 -14.42
N ALA A 91 23.07 -28.22 -13.44
CA ALA A 91 23.92 -27.82 -12.33
C ALA A 91 25.19 -28.69 -12.36
N PRO A 92 26.32 -28.21 -12.91
CA PRO A 92 27.55 -29.00 -13.04
C PRO A 92 28.02 -29.63 -11.71
N ASN A 93 27.87 -28.89 -10.61
CA ASN A 93 28.17 -29.32 -9.25
C ASN A 93 26.90 -29.54 -8.41
N GLY A 94 25.81 -29.99 -9.04
CA GLY A 94 24.50 -30.09 -8.40
C GLY A 94 24.45 -31.03 -7.19
N SER A 95 25.36 -32.01 -7.06
CA SER A 95 25.42 -32.85 -5.84
C SER A 95 25.82 -32.07 -4.58
N ALA A 96 26.35 -30.85 -4.71
CA ALA A 96 26.65 -29.95 -3.60
C ALA A 96 25.42 -29.13 -3.13
N THR A 97 24.27 -29.28 -3.79
CA THR A 97 23.05 -28.54 -3.43
C THR A 97 22.63 -28.87 -2.00
N ALA A 98 22.41 -27.82 -1.22
CA ALA A 98 21.81 -27.90 0.11
C ALA A 98 20.42 -27.25 0.15
N ARG A 99 20.18 -26.24 -0.70
CA ARG A 99 18.96 -25.43 -0.68
C ARG A 99 18.48 -25.12 -2.10
N LEU A 100 17.17 -24.99 -2.26
CA LEU A 100 16.53 -24.32 -3.39
C LEU A 100 16.20 -22.89 -2.95
N TRP A 101 16.77 -21.90 -3.62
CA TRP A 101 16.35 -20.51 -3.47
C TRP A 101 15.26 -20.21 -4.50
N LEU A 102 14.22 -19.46 -4.10
CA LEU A 102 13.18 -18.98 -4.99
C LEU A 102 12.68 -17.59 -4.62
N GLN A 103 12.31 -16.82 -5.63
CA GLN A 103 11.42 -15.66 -5.52
C GLN A 103 10.03 -16.07 -6.01
N ALA A 104 9.02 -16.00 -5.15
CA ALA A 104 7.67 -16.43 -5.48
C ALA A 104 6.61 -15.40 -5.07
N ASN A 105 5.60 -15.28 -5.93
CA ASN A 105 4.45 -14.41 -5.75
C ASN A 105 3.21 -15.22 -5.37
N ASN A 106 2.38 -14.64 -4.49
CA ASN A 106 1.10 -15.17 -4.04
C ASN A 106 1.20 -16.48 -3.24
N LEU A 107 2.16 -16.56 -2.30
CA LEU A 107 2.19 -17.58 -1.24
C LEU A 107 1.41 -17.06 -0.02
N SER A 108 0.09 -16.98 -0.18
CA SER A 108 -0.83 -16.31 0.77
C SER A 108 -1.14 -17.11 2.04
N TYR A 109 -0.72 -18.38 2.13
CA TYR A 109 -0.88 -19.21 3.33
C TYR A 109 0.13 -20.38 3.31
N ASP A 110 0.42 -20.90 4.50
CA ASP A 110 1.30 -22.05 4.69
C ASP A 110 0.80 -23.26 3.91
N ALA A 111 1.75 -23.97 3.29
CA ALA A 111 1.52 -25.16 2.49
C ALA A 111 0.59 -24.94 1.28
N LYS A 112 0.46 -23.70 0.78
CA LYS A 112 -0.15 -23.42 -0.52
C LYS A 112 0.60 -24.11 -1.67
N GLY A 113 1.92 -24.15 -1.58
CA GLY A 113 2.78 -24.81 -2.56
C GLY A 113 3.78 -25.77 -1.93
N SER A 114 4.36 -26.64 -2.74
CA SER A 114 5.48 -27.50 -2.34
C SER A 114 6.49 -27.66 -3.48
N VAL A 115 7.72 -28.04 -3.13
CA VAL A 115 8.84 -28.18 -4.07
C VAL A 115 9.57 -29.51 -3.88
N LYS A 116 10.19 -30.02 -4.94
CA LYS A 116 11.16 -31.12 -4.86
C LYS A 116 12.21 -31.05 -5.96
N VAL A 117 13.34 -31.71 -5.72
CA VAL A 117 14.41 -31.90 -6.73
C VAL A 117 14.56 -33.39 -7.02
N ASN A 118 14.49 -33.77 -8.30
CA ASN A 118 14.55 -35.14 -8.79
C ASN A 118 13.59 -36.09 -8.02
N ASN A 119 14.15 -37.13 -7.42
CA ASN A 119 13.45 -38.13 -6.60
C ASN A 119 13.48 -37.80 -5.09
N GLY A 120 13.92 -36.58 -4.72
CA GLY A 120 13.83 -36.09 -3.35
C GLY A 120 12.37 -35.95 -2.87
N PRO A 121 12.17 -35.81 -1.55
CA PRO A 121 10.84 -35.63 -0.98
C PRO A 121 10.23 -34.29 -1.40
N TRP A 122 8.90 -34.23 -1.42
CA TRP A 122 8.20 -32.94 -1.46
C TRP A 122 8.40 -32.21 -0.13
N VAL A 123 8.74 -30.92 -0.22
CA VAL A 123 8.84 -30.01 0.92
C VAL A 123 7.75 -28.97 0.78
N ASP A 124 6.80 -28.94 1.70
CA ASP A 124 5.76 -27.91 1.74
C ASP A 124 6.37 -26.56 2.09
N LEU A 125 5.98 -25.52 1.34
CA LEU A 125 6.38 -24.15 1.57
C LEU A 125 5.56 -23.59 2.73
N THR A 126 6.16 -23.60 3.91
CA THR A 126 5.59 -23.04 5.15
C THR A 126 6.64 -22.18 5.84
N ASN A 127 6.21 -21.23 6.68
CA ASN A 127 7.14 -20.45 7.50
C ASN A 127 8.05 -21.32 8.40
N ALA A 128 7.65 -22.56 8.70
CA ALA A 128 8.45 -23.52 9.47
C ALA A 128 9.51 -24.27 8.63
N ASN A 129 9.28 -24.43 7.33
CA ASN A 129 10.12 -25.25 6.45
C ASN A 129 11.08 -24.41 5.58
N VAL A 130 10.89 -23.10 5.53
CA VAL A 130 11.68 -22.20 4.68
C VAL A 130 12.38 -21.14 5.52
N THR A 131 13.44 -20.56 4.97
CA THR A 131 14.04 -19.32 5.48
C THR A 131 13.60 -18.17 4.60
N ILE A 132 12.79 -17.25 5.13
CA ILE A 132 12.41 -16.02 4.42
C ILE A 132 13.59 -15.05 4.40
N GLU A 133 13.88 -14.50 3.23
CA GLU A 133 14.98 -13.57 2.97
C GLU A 133 14.48 -12.15 2.68
N GLY A 134 15.38 -11.18 2.73
CA GLY A 134 15.08 -9.77 2.45
C GLY A 134 14.05 -9.16 3.41
N GLY A 135 13.28 -8.19 2.91
CA GLY A 135 12.27 -7.48 3.71
C GLY A 135 11.12 -8.35 4.22
N GLY A 136 10.72 -9.39 3.47
CA GLY A 136 9.54 -10.22 3.79
C GLY A 136 9.59 -10.91 5.15
N ARG A 137 10.80 -11.14 5.70
CA ARG A 137 10.99 -11.78 7.02
C ARG A 137 10.47 -10.93 8.19
N TYR A 138 10.39 -9.61 8.01
CA TYR A 138 9.93 -8.68 9.04
C TYR A 138 8.41 -8.50 9.04
N TYR A 139 7.76 -8.84 7.93
CA TYR A 139 6.34 -8.58 7.71
C TYR A 139 5.52 -9.86 7.65
N GLY A 140 5.89 -10.88 8.42
CA GLY A 140 5.09 -12.10 8.62
C GLY A 140 5.39 -13.28 7.67
N GLY A 141 6.25 -13.11 6.67
CA GLY A 141 6.62 -14.22 5.77
C GLY A 141 5.45 -14.70 4.89
N ILE A 142 5.29 -16.02 4.74
CA ILE A 142 4.18 -16.62 3.99
C ILE A 142 2.86 -16.25 4.65
N GLY A 143 1.92 -15.71 3.86
CA GLY A 143 0.66 -15.13 4.35
C GLY A 143 0.80 -13.80 5.10
N GLY A 144 1.99 -13.20 5.09
CA GLY A 144 2.27 -11.89 5.68
C GLY A 144 1.90 -10.70 4.79
N GLY A 145 2.51 -9.55 5.05
CA GLY A 145 2.23 -8.29 4.36
C GLY A 145 2.84 -8.13 2.96
N PHE A 146 3.89 -8.91 2.63
CA PHE A 146 4.51 -8.91 1.29
C PHE A 146 3.93 -10.05 0.45
N ASP A 147 3.50 -9.71 -0.76
CA ASP A 147 2.82 -10.61 -1.68
C ASP A 147 3.83 -11.40 -2.54
N THR A 148 5.05 -10.86 -2.70
CA THR A 148 6.19 -11.53 -3.32
C THR A 148 7.35 -11.69 -2.33
N LEU A 149 7.80 -12.92 -2.13
CA LEU A 149 8.81 -13.31 -1.13
C LEU A 149 10.04 -13.92 -1.80
N LYS A 150 11.21 -13.63 -1.24
CA LYS A 150 12.47 -14.37 -1.50
C LYS A 150 12.66 -15.38 -0.37
N MET A 151 12.99 -16.64 -0.67
CA MET A 151 13.16 -17.67 0.35
C MET A 151 14.12 -18.78 -0.08
N SER A 152 14.73 -19.41 0.93
CA SER A 152 15.54 -20.63 0.78
C SER A 152 14.81 -21.83 1.41
N VAL A 153 14.76 -22.94 0.67
CA VAL A 153 14.13 -24.20 1.09
C VAL A 153 15.20 -25.29 1.16
N PRO A 154 15.42 -25.96 2.30
CA PRO A 154 16.29 -27.12 2.35
C PRO A 154 15.76 -28.22 1.42
N VAL A 155 16.61 -28.73 0.53
CA VAL A 155 16.24 -29.79 -0.44
C VAL A 155 17.33 -30.83 -0.55
N SER A 156 16.96 -32.03 -1.00
CA SER A 156 17.88 -33.13 -1.28
C SER A 156 17.55 -33.78 -2.62
N GLY A 157 18.45 -34.65 -3.10
CA GLY A 157 18.26 -35.41 -4.34
C GLY A 157 18.85 -34.78 -5.59
N ALA A 158 19.47 -33.61 -5.50
CA ALA A 158 20.20 -33.00 -6.61
C ALA A 158 21.45 -33.82 -7.00
N VAL A 159 21.79 -33.84 -8.28
CA VAL A 159 22.91 -34.57 -8.86
C VAL A 159 23.77 -33.65 -9.74
N ASN A 160 24.99 -34.07 -10.07
CA ASN A 160 25.80 -33.35 -11.05
C ASN A 160 25.18 -33.46 -12.45
N GLY A 161 25.09 -32.34 -13.16
CA GLY A 161 24.47 -32.27 -14.48
C GLY A 161 22.98 -31.90 -14.42
N ALA A 162 22.17 -32.59 -15.21
CA ALA A 162 20.75 -32.29 -15.34
C ALA A 162 19.96 -32.67 -14.08
N ASN A 163 19.13 -31.74 -13.62
CA ASN A 163 18.22 -31.91 -12.49
C ASN A 163 16.80 -31.51 -12.90
N LEU A 164 15.81 -32.23 -12.40
CA LEU A 164 14.41 -31.86 -12.47
C LEU A 164 14.02 -31.13 -11.18
N VAL A 165 13.45 -29.94 -11.32
CA VAL A 165 12.88 -29.19 -10.20
C VAL A 165 11.38 -29.11 -10.41
N SER A 166 10.60 -29.63 -9.45
CA SER A 166 9.15 -29.67 -9.52
C SER A 166 8.54 -28.76 -8.47
N PHE A 167 7.51 -28.02 -8.88
CA PHE A 167 6.73 -27.11 -8.07
C PHE A 167 5.27 -27.56 -8.12
N ARG A 168 4.60 -27.63 -6.98
CA ARG A 168 3.20 -28.07 -6.87
C ARG A 168 2.37 -26.98 -6.23
N PHE A 169 1.16 -26.74 -6.75
CA PHE A 169 0.07 -26.07 -6.06
C PHE A 169 -0.69 -27.14 -5.28
N ASN A 170 -0.64 -27.07 -3.95
CA ASN A 170 -1.17 -28.12 -3.09
C ASN A 170 -2.70 -28.10 -3.10
N LYS A 171 -3.30 -26.98 -2.73
CA LYS A 171 -4.75 -26.85 -2.56
C LYS A 171 -5.19 -25.39 -2.53
N THR A 172 -6.38 -25.09 -3.06
CA THR A 172 -7.04 -23.78 -2.93
C THR A 172 -7.66 -23.52 -1.55
N ASP A 173 -7.61 -22.27 -1.11
CA ASP A 173 -8.35 -21.72 0.03
C ASP A 173 -9.77 -21.24 -0.34
N GLY A 174 -10.17 -21.37 -1.60
CA GLY A 174 -11.41 -20.82 -2.14
C GLY A 174 -11.30 -19.39 -2.66
N ILE A 175 -10.12 -18.76 -2.55
CA ILE A 175 -9.86 -17.39 -3.05
C ILE A 175 -8.84 -17.42 -4.18
N THR A 176 -7.79 -18.22 -4.04
CA THR A 176 -6.63 -18.25 -4.94
C THR A 176 -6.54 -19.56 -5.72
N SER A 177 -6.02 -19.48 -6.96
CA SER A 177 -5.93 -20.61 -7.90
C SER A 177 -4.49 -21.06 -8.19
N GLY A 178 -3.55 -20.69 -7.31
CA GLY A 178 -2.13 -21.04 -7.42
C GLY A 178 -1.17 -19.92 -7.01
N TYR A 179 0.10 -20.06 -7.41
CA TYR A 179 1.18 -19.10 -7.17
C TYR A 179 2.15 -19.05 -8.36
N ARG A 180 3.10 -18.12 -8.34
CA ARG A 180 4.12 -17.98 -9.39
C ARG A 180 5.53 -18.10 -8.82
N VAL A 181 6.41 -18.75 -9.55
CA VAL A 181 7.87 -18.74 -9.29
C VAL A 181 8.50 -17.77 -10.27
N LEU A 182 8.95 -16.62 -9.77
CA LEU A 182 9.53 -15.55 -10.58
C LEU A 182 11.02 -15.79 -10.88
N ALA A 183 11.72 -16.41 -9.93
CA ALA A 183 13.12 -16.82 -10.09
C ALA A 183 13.43 -18.00 -9.15
N PHE A 184 14.41 -18.84 -9.51
CA PHE A 184 14.94 -19.86 -8.61
C PHE A 184 16.39 -20.25 -8.95
N ASN A 185 17.10 -20.84 -7.97
CA ASN A 185 18.42 -21.44 -8.18
C ASN A 185 18.68 -22.56 -7.16
N LEU A 186 19.55 -23.51 -7.51
CA LEU A 186 20.07 -24.48 -6.55
C LEU A 186 21.31 -23.87 -5.87
N LEU A 187 21.32 -23.81 -4.55
CA LEU A 187 22.41 -23.25 -3.77
C LEU A 187 23.17 -24.33 -3.01
N ASP A 188 24.49 -24.18 -2.94
CA ASP A 188 25.31 -24.97 -2.02
C ASP A 188 25.15 -24.53 -0.55
N ALA A 189 25.86 -25.20 0.35
CA ALA A 189 25.86 -24.87 1.78
C ALA A 189 26.40 -23.46 2.07
N SER A 190 27.26 -22.92 1.21
CA SER A 190 27.81 -21.56 1.33
C SER A 190 26.91 -20.48 0.72
N GLY A 191 25.87 -20.86 -0.02
CA GLY A 191 24.94 -19.95 -0.67
C GLY A 191 25.32 -19.61 -2.12
N ASN A 192 26.31 -20.28 -2.71
CA ASN A 192 26.68 -20.06 -4.10
C ASN A 192 25.63 -20.68 -5.03
N GLN A 193 25.30 -19.96 -6.11
CA GLN A 193 24.42 -20.45 -7.17
C GLN A 193 25.09 -21.55 -8.00
N LEU A 194 24.41 -22.67 -8.18
CA LEU A 194 24.90 -23.84 -8.90
C LEU A 194 24.33 -23.96 -10.32
N VAL A 195 23.29 -23.18 -10.64
CA VAL A 195 22.69 -23.09 -11.97
C VAL A 195 23.08 -21.75 -12.60
N SER A 196 23.61 -21.79 -13.83
CA SER A 196 23.95 -20.58 -14.58
C SER A 196 22.70 -19.76 -14.91
N SER A 197 22.78 -18.43 -14.81
CA SER A 197 21.71 -17.51 -15.22
C SER A 197 21.30 -17.67 -16.69
N ALA A 198 22.21 -18.14 -17.57
CA ALA A 198 21.90 -18.47 -18.96
C ALA A 198 20.94 -19.66 -19.12
N SER A 199 20.65 -20.39 -18.04
CA SER A 199 19.63 -21.43 -18.00
C SER A 199 18.21 -20.87 -17.90
N PHE A 200 18.06 -19.55 -17.76
CA PHE A 200 16.78 -18.87 -17.59
C PHE A 200 16.59 -17.77 -18.62
N THR A 201 15.34 -17.58 -19.05
CA THR A 201 14.91 -16.47 -19.90
C THR A 201 13.61 -15.90 -19.35
N GLU A 202 13.36 -14.61 -19.56
CA GLU A 202 12.06 -14.00 -19.24
C GLU A 202 11.06 -14.30 -20.36
N ASP A 203 9.84 -14.71 -20.00
CA ASP A 203 8.73 -14.88 -20.93
C ASP A 203 8.24 -13.51 -21.42
N ASP A 204 8.26 -13.29 -22.72
CA ASP A 204 8.01 -11.99 -23.33
C ASP A 204 6.53 -11.83 -23.71
N PRO A 205 5.75 -10.98 -23.00
CA PRO A 205 4.32 -10.84 -23.22
C PRO A 205 4.00 -10.16 -24.54
N THR A 206 4.96 -9.44 -25.12
CA THR A 206 4.79 -8.77 -26.42
C THR A 206 4.63 -9.78 -27.56
N ARG A 207 5.03 -11.04 -27.32
CA ARG A 207 4.93 -12.16 -28.26
C ARG A 207 3.67 -12.99 -28.08
N TRP A 208 2.86 -12.76 -27.05
CA TRP A 208 1.67 -13.54 -26.81
C TRP A 208 0.56 -13.19 -27.80
N THR A 209 -0.03 -14.20 -28.43
CA THR A 209 -1.16 -14.04 -29.34
C THR A 209 -2.47 -14.53 -28.71
N PRO A 210 -3.64 -14.13 -29.24
CA PRO A 210 -4.92 -14.75 -28.87
C PRO A 210 -4.85 -16.28 -29.05
N PRO A 211 -5.26 -17.09 -28.06
CA PRO A 211 -5.31 -18.54 -28.22
C PRO A 211 -6.36 -18.98 -29.26
N LEU A 212 -7.43 -18.19 -29.44
CA LEU A 212 -8.44 -18.35 -30.48
C LEU A 212 -8.53 -17.03 -31.27
N SER A 213 -8.13 -17.03 -32.53
CA SER A 213 -7.97 -15.80 -33.32
C SER A 213 -9.20 -15.39 -34.13
N SER A 214 -10.29 -16.17 -34.10
CA SER A 214 -11.49 -15.85 -34.88
C SER A 214 -12.23 -14.66 -34.26
N ALA A 215 -12.80 -13.79 -35.11
CA ALA A 215 -13.61 -12.66 -34.64
C ALA A 215 -14.84 -13.12 -33.83
N ALA A 216 -15.38 -14.30 -34.14
CA ALA A 216 -16.47 -14.90 -33.39
C ALA A 216 -16.05 -15.28 -31.96
N ASP A 217 -14.89 -15.93 -31.79
CA ASP A 217 -14.37 -16.31 -30.48
C ASP A 217 -14.04 -15.09 -29.62
N ILE A 218 -13.45 -14.05 -30.22
CA ILE A 218 -13.16 -12.79 -29.53
C ILE A 218 -14.46 -12.10 -29.08
N ALA A 219 -15.49 -12.08 -29.93
CA ALA A 219 -16.79 -11.53 -29.58
C ALA A 219 -17.49 -12.34 -28.47
N THR A 220 -17.41 -13.67 -28.50
CA THR A 220 -17.90 -14.53 -27.42
C THR A 220 -17.13 -14.30 -26.12
N GLY A 221 -15.80 -14.14 -26.20
CA GLY A 221 -14.96 -13.80 -25.04
C GLY A 221 -15.39 -12.50 -24.37
N LYS A 222 -15.70 -11.46 -25.17
CA LYS A 222 -16.25 -10.20 -24.67
C LYS A 222 -17.60 -10.38 -23.99
N GLN A 223 -18.50 -11.16 -24.58
CA GLN A 223 -19.81 -11.43 -23.98
C GLN A 223 -19.67 -12.14 -22.63
N LEU A 224 -18.82 -13.17 -22.56
CA LEU A 224 -18.55 -13.90 -21.32
C LEU A 224 -17.97 -12.99 -20.25
N TRP A 225 -17.02 -12.12 -20.60
CA TRP A 225 -16.46 -11.12 -19.67
C TRP A 225 -17.54 -10.25 -19.03
N GLN A 226 -18.56 -9.88 -19.80
CA GLN A 226 -19.58 -8.93 -19.40
C GLN A 226 -20.78 -9.55 -18.67
N SER A 227 -21.13 -10.80 -18.95
CA SER A 227 -22.41 -11.35 -18.51
C SER A 227 -22.40 -12.83 -18.13
N ALA A 228 -21.24 -13.50 -18.13
CA ALA A 228 -21.19 -14.89 -17.72
C ALA A 228 -21.71 -15.07 -16.29
N GLN A 229 -22.54 -16.09 -16.07
CA GLN A 229 -22.88 -16.54 -14.73
C GLN A 229 -21.66 -17.24 -14.12
N LEU A 230 -21.23 -16.76 -12.96
CA LEU A 230 -20.04 -17.24 -12.26
C LEU A 230 -20.43 -17.94 -10.96
N ILE A 231 -19.60 -18.90 -10.53
CA ILE A 231 -19.61 -19.40 -9.14
C ILE A 231 -18.48 -18.73 -8.36
N GLU A 232 -18.63 -18.64 -7.04
CA GLU A 232 -17.62 -18.07 -6.16
C GLU A 232 -16.28 -18.80 -6.28
N SER A 233 -16.29 -20.12 -6.13
CA SER A 233 -15.10 -20.95 -6.21
C SER A 233 -15.42 -22.43 -6.42
N PRO A 234 -14.43 -23.27 -6.78
CA PRO A 234 -14.61 -24.71 -6.91
C PRO A 234 -14.96 -25.42 -5.60
N ILE A 235 -14.69 -24.80 -4.45
CA ILE A 235 -15.07 -25.36 -3.14
C ILE A 235 -16.47 -24.92 -2.70
N ASN A 236 -17.01 -23.86 -3.31
CA ASN A 236 -18.33 -23.30 -3.05
C ASN A 236 -19.22 -23.32 -4.31
N VAL A 237 -19.28 -24.45 -5.01
CA VAL A 237 -19.98 -24.57 -6.32
C VAL A 237 -21.46 -24.19 -6.31
N GLY A 238 -22.12 -24.25 -5.14
CA GLY A 238 -23.53 -23.85 -4.98
C GLY A 238 -23.74 -22.34 -4.86
N HIS A 239 -22.67 -21.57 -4.70
CA HIS A 239 -22.74 -20.12 -4.51
C HIS A 239 -22.54 -19.41 -5.85
N VAL A 240 -23.65 -19.04 -6.49
CA VAL A 240 -23.67 -18.28 -7.74
C VAL A 240 -23.50 -16.80 -7.43
N LEU A 241 -22.57 -16.15 -8.11
CA LEU A 241 -22.30 -14.72 -7.96
C LEU A 241 -23.33 -13.88 -8.74
N LYS A 242 -23.69 -12.73 -8.17
CA LYS A 242 -24.40 -11.64 -8.86
C LYS A 242 -23.45 -10.84 -9.75
N ALA A 243 -22.18 -10.75 -9.37
CA ALA A 243 -21.17 -10.08 -10.16
C ALA A 243 -20.68 -10.93 -11.34
N HIS A 244 -20.25 -10.23 -12.40
CA HIS A 244 -19.55 -10.75 -13.57
C HIS A 244 -18.07 -10.36 -13.53
N CYS A 245 -17.26 -10.81 -14.49
CA CYS A 245 -15.83 -10.47 -14.51
C CYS A 245 -15.62 -8.95 -14.57
N MET A 246 -16.39 -8.24 -15.40
CA MET A 246 -16.31 -6.79 -15.57
C MET A 246 -16.72 -5.96 -14.34
N ASP A 247 -17.41 -6.58 -13.37
CA ASP A 247 -17.82 -5.90 -12.14
C ASP A 247 -16.62 -5.75 -11.19
N CYS A 248 -15.85 -6.83 -10.99
CA CYS A 248 -14.64 -6.83 -10.16
C CYS A 248 -13.42 -6.18 -10.84
N HIS A 249 -13.24 -6.44 -12.14
CA HIS A 249 -12.13 -5.94 -12.95
C HIS A 249 -12.50 -4.66 -13.71
N ALA A 250 -11.60 -4.14 -14.56
CA ALA A 250 -11.95 -3.03 -15.44
C ALA A 250 -13.11 -3.42 -16.38
N ALA A 251 -14.02 -2.50 -16.69
CA ALA A 251 -15.25 -2.82 -17.43
C ALA A 251 -14.99 -3.51 -18.78
N ASP A 252 -13.89 -3.19 -19.45
CA ASP A 252 -13.47 -3.76 -20.72
C ASP A 252 -12.39 -4.86 -20.59
N GLY A 253 -11.84 -5.09 -19.40
CA GLY A 253 -10.72 -5.99 -19.14
C GLY A 253 -9.33 -5.40 -19.41
N SER A 254 -9.24 -4.07 -19.55
CA SER A 254 -7.98 -3.35 -19.75
C SER A 254 -6.97 -3.55 -18.62
N ASP A 255 -7.38 -3.89 -17.40
CA ASP A 255 -6.46 -4.20 -16.32
C ASP A 255 -5.70 -5.51 -16.54
N LEU A 256 -6.40 -6.59 -16.93
CA LEU A 256 -5.76 -7.85 -17.30
C LEU A 256 -4.80 -7.69 -18.48
N GLN A 257 -5.16 -6.82 -19.43
CA GLN A 257 -4.29 -6.46 -20.53
C GLN A 257 -3.08 -5.67 -20.04
N ARG A 258 -3.29 -4.57 -19.31
CA ARG A 258 -2.25 -3.66 -18.82
C ARG A 258 -1.20 -4.42 -18.05
N PHE A 259 -1.59 -5.24 -17.07
CA PHE A 259 -0.65 -5.97 -16.22
C PHE A 259 -0.15 -7.27 -16.85
N ASN A 260 -0.34 -7.49 -18.16
CA ASN A 260 0.10 -8.70 -18.86
C ASN A 260 -0.23 -10.00 -18.11
N TYR A 261 -1.48 -10.17 -17.66
CA TYR A 261 -1.93 -11.48 -17.17
C TYR A 261 -1.83 -12.48 -18.32
N SER A 262 -1.18 -13.63 -18.12
CA SER A 262 -0.96 -14.62 -19.18
C SER A 262 -2.28 -15.24 -19.70
N ASN A 263 -2.25 -15.80 -20.92
CA ASN A 263 -3.42 -16.52 -21.45
C ASN A 263 -3.82 -17.69 -20.53
N TYR A 264 -2.81 -18.32 -19.92
CA TYR A 264 -3.00 -19.45 -19.04
C TYR A 264 -3.67 -19.03 -17.73
N ALA A 265 -3.18 -17.99 -17.06
CA ALA A 265 -3.76 -17.47 -15.83
C ALA A 265 -5.22 -17.05 -16.02
N ILE A 266 -5.54 -16.36 -17.12
CA ILE A 266 -6.91 -15.95 -17.45
C ILE A 266 -7.81 -17.19 -17.62
N ALA A 267 -7.36 -18.19 -18.38
CA ALA A 267 -8.14 -19.40 -18.61
C ALA A 267 -8.35 -20.23 -17.33
N VAL A 268 -7.32 -20.35 -16.47
CA VAL A 268 -7.43 -21.05 -15.18
C VAL A 268 -8.40 -20.32 -14.25
N ARG A 269 -8.32 -18.98 -14.17
CA ARG A 269 -9.21 -18.20 -13.30
C ARG A 269 -10.65 -18.21 -13.79
N ALA A 270 -10.88 -18.20 -15.10
CA ALA A 270 -12.22 -18.40 -15.67
C ALA A 270 -12.83 -19.76 -15.25
N GLN A 271 -12.02 -20.83 -15.28
CA GLN A 271 -12.47 -22.16 -14.84
C GLN A 271 -12.71 -22.25 -13.33
N PHE A 272 -11.90 -21.54 -12.54
CA PHE A 272 -12.13 -21.39 -11.10
C PHE A 272 -13.54 -20.87 -10.80
N HIS A 273 -14.06 -19.98 -11.63
CA HIS A 273 -15.41 -19.41 -11.54
C HIS A 273 -16.47 -20.18 -12.36
N GLY A 274 -16.22 -21.44 -12.68
CA GLY A 274 -17.21 -22.36 -13.25
C GLY A 274 -17.33 -22.34 -14.78
N LEU A 275 -16.47 -21.60 -15.49
CA LEU A 275 -16.45 -21.62 -16.95
C LEU A 275 -15.67 -22.81 -17.51
N THR A 276 -15.93 -23.16 -18.76
CA THR A 276 -15.18 -24.22 -19.47
C THR A 276 -13.82 -23.73 -19.96
N SER A 277 -12.92 -24.66 -20.29
CA SER A 277 -11.63 -24.31 -20.89
C SER A 277 -11.75 -23.55 -22.22
N GLY A 278 -12.77 -23.84 -23.03
CA GLY A 278 -13.02 -23.11 -24.27
C GLY A 278 -13.44 -21.66 -24.00
N GLN A 279 -14.36 -21.45 -23.05
CA GLN A 279 -14.78 -20.11 -22.63
C GLN A 279 -13.62 -19.31 -22.03
N GLY A 280 -12.77 -19.93 -21.22
CA GLY A 280 -11.55 -19.30 -20.70
C GLY A 280 -10.59 -18.86 -21.82
N ALA A 281 -10.41 -19.68 -22.87
CA ALA A 281 -9.61 -19.32 -24.03
C ALA A 281 -10.25 -18.17 -24.85
N GLN A 282 -11.58 -18.13 -24.96
CA GLN A 282 -12.29 -17.03 -25.62
C GLN A 282 -12.09 -15.70 -24.86
N ILE A 283 -12.21 -15.71 -23.52
CA ILE A 283 -11.92 -14.52 -22.68
C ILE A 283 -10.47 -14.09 -22.86
N ALA A 284 -9.51 -15.01 -22.75
CA ALA A 284 -8.09 -14.68 -22.97
C ALA A 284 -7.84 -14.07 -24.36
N SER A 285 -8.53 -14.58 -25.40
CA SER A 285 -8.46 -14.04 -26.77
C SER A 285 -9.02 -12.62 -26.86
N TYR A 286 -10.13 -12.35 -26.18
CA TYR A 286 -10.70 -11.02 -26.07
C TYR A 286 -9.72 -10.04 -25.41
N ILE A 287 -9.15 -10.38 -24.25
CA ILE A 287 -8.18 -9.53 -23.55
C ILE A 287 -6.96 -9.24 -24.44
N ARG A 288 -6.44 -10.24 -25.17
CA ARG A 288 -5.31 -10.02 -26.09
C ARG A 288 -5.65 -9.11 -27.26
N SER A 289 -6.90 -9.12 -27.73
CA SER A 289 -7.33 -8.25 -28.82
C SER A 289 -7.25 -6.76 -28.47
N LEU A 290 -7.31 -6.41 -27.17
CA LEU A 290 -7.21 -5.04 -26.68
C LEU A 290 -5.85 -4.38 -26.96
N ASN A 291 -4.79 -5.16 -27.22
CA ASN A 291 -3.49 -4.61 -27.62
C ASN A 291 -3.58 -3.73 -28.88
N SER A 292 -4.53 -4.02 -29.78
CA SER A 292 -4.73 -3.24 -31.00
C SER A 292 -5.28 -1.84 -30.73
N THR A 293 -5.97 -1.64 -29.62
CA THR A 293 -6.61 -0.36 -29.24
C THR A 293 -5.86 0.36 -28.11
N LEU A 294 -5.32 -0.38 -27.14
CA LEU A 294 -4.66 0.18 -25.95
C LEU A 294 -3.12 0.23 -26.08
N GLY A 295 -2.57 -0.45 -27.09
CA GLY A 295 -1.14 -0.65 -27.26
C GLY A 295 -0.58 -1.78 -26.38
N VAL A 296 0.64 -2.21 -26.67
CA VAL A 296 1.31 -3.27 -25.91
C VAL A 296 1.85 -2.69 -24.59
N PRO A 297 1.61 -3.31 -23.43
CA PRO A 297 2.10 -2.79 -22.16
C PRO A 297 3.62 -2.91 -22.03
N GLY A 298 4.20 -2.07 -21.18
CA GLY A 298 5.64 -2.10 -20.86
C GLY A 298 6.09 -3.36 -20.10
N PRO A 299 7.41 -3.57 -20.00
CA PRO A 299 8.01 -4.79 -19.42
C PRO A 299 7.73 -4.96 -17.92
N HIS A 300 7.59 -3.86 -17.16
CA HIS A 300 7.27 -3.93 -15.73
C HIS A 300 5.78 -4.15 -15.45
N CYS A 301 4.93 -4.07 -16.48
CA CYS A 301 3.50 -4.25 -16.33
C CYS A 301 3.18 -5.74 -16.16
N ARG A 302 3.38 -6.25 -14.94
CA ARG A 302 3.22 -7.66 -14.56
C ARG A 302 2.28 -7.75 -13.36
N PRO A 303 1.52 -8.84 -13.19
CA PRO A 303 0.55 -8.94 -12.11
C PRO A 303 1.19 -9.05 -10.72
N TRP A 304 2.49 -9.39 -10.65
CA TRP A 304 3.27 -9.48 -9.41
C TRP A 304 4.11 -8.23 -9.13
N ASN A 305 4.25 -7.32 -10.09
CA ASN A 305 4.93 -6.06 -9.88
C ASN A 305 3.92 -5.07 -9.29
N PRO A 306 4.20 -4.46 -8.13
CA PRO A 306 3.26 -3.54 -7.53
C PRO A 306 3.00 -2.31 -8.40
N PRO A 307 1.73 -1.97 -8.69
CA PRO A 307 1.40 -0.72 -9.34
C PRO A 307 2.03 0.47 -8.61
N TYR A 308 2.58 1.41 -9.37
CA TYR A 308 3.22 2.64 -8.85
C TYR A 308 4.36 2.42 -7.86
N GLN A 309 4.96 1.22 -7.76
CA GLN A 309 6.17 1.03 -6.95
C GLN A 309 7.20 2.11 -7.31
N PRO A 310 7.63 2.97 -6.38
CA PRO A 310 8.49 4.09 -6.71
C PRO A 310 9.91 3.60 -6.98
N GLY A 311 10.58 4.30 -7.89
CA GLY A 311 11.95 4.00 -8.28
C GLY A 311 12.42 4.83 -9.48
N PRO A 312 13.74 4.82 -9.76
CA PRO A 312 14.34 5.66 -10.78
C PRO A 312 13.74 5.45 -12.17
N GLY A 313 13.41 6.54 -12.84
CA GLY A 313 12.88 6.58 -14.20
C GLY A 313 11.37 6.40 -14.31
N LEU A 314 10.63 6.25 -13.20
CA LEU A 314 9.19 6.02 -13.22
C LEU A 314 8.43 7.18 -13.89
N ASP A 315 8.72 8.42 -13.53
CA ASP A 315 8.10 9.62 -14.10
C ASP A 315 8.68 10.02 -15.47
N ALA A 316 9.85 9.49 -15.83
CA ALA A 316 10.44 9.71 -17.15
C ALA A 316 9.87 8.80 -18.25
N GLY A 317 9.27 7.66 -17.86
CA GLY A 317 8.70 6.67 -18.80
C GLY A 317 7.43 7.14 -19.54
N ASP A 318 6.82 6.27 -20.35
CA ASP A 318 5.50 6.54 -20.94
C ASP A 318 4.44 6.58 -19.83
N VAL A 319 3.59 7.62 -19.80
CA VAL A 319 2.51 7.76 -18.80
C VAL A 319 1.57 6.56 -18.79
N ARG A 320 1.35 5.92 -19.95
CA ARG A 320 0.54 4.69 -20.02
C ARG A 320 1.10 3.57 -19.15
N ASN A 321 2.42 3.53 -18.94
CA ASN A 321 3.08 2.52 -18.13
C ASN A 321 3.41 3.03 -16.72
N TRP A 322 3.01 4.24 -16.35
CA TRP A 322 3.24 4.78 -15.00
C TRP A 322 2.58 3.89 -13.94
N THR A 323 1.36 3.42 -14.20
CA THR A 323 0.67 2.44 -13.35
C THR A 323 1.42 1.13 -13.15
N CYS A 324 2.39 0.79 -13.99
CA CYS A 324 3.14 -0.46 -13.86
C CYS A 324 4.24 -0.41 -12.79
N GLY A 325 4.57 0.79 -12.30
CA GLY A 325 5.62 1.00 -11.32
C GLY A 325 7.03 0.71 -11.85
N ALA A 326 8.01 0.89 -10.97
CA ALA A 326 9.43 0.63 -11.23
C ALA A 326 9.86 -0.82 -10.93
N GLY A 327 8.89 -1.74 -10.81
CA GLY A 327 9.13 -3.18 -10.62
C GLY A 327 9.61 -3.57 -9.21
N LEU A 328 9.70 -4.88 -8.97
CA LEU A 328 10.15 -5.44 -7.69
C LEU A 328 11.63 -5.19 -7.40
N GLU A 329 12.43 -4.93 -8.44
CA GLU A 329 13.83 -4.53 -8.36
C GLU A 329 14.03 -3.17 -7.69
N SER A 330 12.98 -2.33 -7.65
CA SER A 330 12.98 -1.06 -6.94
C SER A 330 12.50 -1.18 -5.48
N VAL A 331 12.19 -2.40 -5.01
CA VAL A 331 11.94 -2.67 -3.59
C VAL A 331 13.28 -2.92 -2.91
N SER A 332 13.73 -1.97 -2.10
CA SER A 332 14.99 -2.10 -1.39
C SER A 332 14.92 -3.14 -0.27
N ASP A 333 15.96 -3.96 -0.11
CA ASP A 333 16.02 -4.87 1.05
C ASP A 333 16.34 -4.08 2.36
N ASN A 334 16.95 -2.90 2.26
CA ASN A 334 17.30 -2.04 3.41
C ASN A 334 16.71 -0.63 3.26
N ASP A 335 16.08 -0.12 4.31
CA ASP A 335 15.44 1.21 4.30
C ASP A 335 16.46 2.33 4.09
N ILE A 336 17.65 2.22 4.70
CA ILE A 336 18.69 3.26 4.63
C ILE A 336 19.22 3.49 3.22
N ASP A 337 19.10 2.52 2.31
CA ASP A 337 19.52 2.70 0.91
C ASP A 337 18.71 3.79 0.20
N THR A 338 17.49 4.08 0.68
CA THR A 338 16.65 5.21 0.25
C THR A 338 17.39 6.54 0.34
N LEU A 339 18.26 6.71 1.35
CA LEU A 339 19.02 7.95 1.54
C LEU A 339 19.99 8.23 0.38
N ASN A 340 20.47 7.20 -0.33
CA ASN A 340 21.36 7.38 -1.47
C ASN A 340 20.65 8.10 -2.63
N THR A 341 19.34 7.87 -2.78
CA THR A 341 18.52 8.53 -3.81
C THR A 341 18.04 9.91 -3.37
N VAL A 342 17.73 10.09 -2.07
CA VAL A 342 17.38 11.41 -1.51
C VAL A 342 18.58 12.35 -1.52
N PHE A 343 19.78 11.83 -1.25
CA PHE A 343 21.01 12.59 -1.07
C PHE A 343 22.15 12.09 -1.99
N PRO A 344 21.99 12.16 -3.33
CA PRO A 344 22.96 11.60 -4.27
C PRO A 344 24.33 12.29 -4.20
N ASN A 345 24.37 13.52 -3.69
CA ASN A 345 25.59 14.33 -3.51
C ASN A 345 25.96 14.53 -2.03
N GLY A 346 25.51 13.63 -1.16
CA GLY A 346 25.69 13.72 0.29
C GLY A 346 24.54 14.46 1.00
N ILE A 347 24.39 14.16 2.29
CA ILE A 347 23.28 14.69 3.11
C ILE A 347 23.42 16.20 3.26
N SER A 348 22.41 16.94 2.81
CA SER A 348 22.38 18.40 2.85
C SER A 348 20.96 18.91 2.99
N LYS A 349 20.80 20.10 3.58
CA LYS A 349 19.47 20.74 3.70
C LYS A 349 18.87 21.10 2.33
N ASP A 350 19.71 21.40 1.34
CA ASP A 350 19.28 21.86 0.03
C ASP A 350 18.53 20.76 -0.74
N ALA A 351 18.95 19.49 -0.58
CA ALA A 351 18.29 18.33 -1.18
C ALA A 351 16.85 18.10 -0.66
N ILE A 352 16.56 18.58 0.56
CA ILE A 352 15.26 18.41 1.23
C ILE A 352 14.65 19.77 1.62
N ALA A 353 14.97 20.83 0.88
CA ALA A 353 14.44 22.16 1.16
C ALA A 353 12.90 22.18 1.09
N THR A 354 12.25 22.86 2.03
CA THR A 354 10.78 22.96 2.10
C THR A 354 10.21 23.72 0.91
N GLY A 355 10.94 24.72 0.43
CA GLY A 355 10.59 25.46 -0.77
C GLY A 355 10.77 24.66 -2.07
N SER A 356 11.51 23.55 -2.04
CA SER A 356 11.77 22.69 -3.20
C SER A 356 10.67 21.66 -3.40
N HIS A 357 10.94 20.70 -4.28
CA HIS A 357 10.03 19.63 -4.66
C HIS A 357 10.79 18.30 -4.76
N LEU A 358 10.64 17.44 -3.75
CA LEU A 358 11.14 16.08 -3.74
C LEU A 358 10.13 15.20 -4.49
N ASN A 359 10.59 14.46 -5.51
CA ASN A 359 9.72 13.53 -6.22
C ASN A 359 9.77 12.15 -5.54
N ALA A 360 8.78 11.84 -4.71
CA ALA A 360 8.70 10.55 -4.01
C ALA A 360 8.56 9.35 -4.95
N ARG A 361 8.07 9.55 -6.18
CA ARG A 361 7.87 8.48 -7.17
C ARG A 361 9.18 7.95 -7.77
N GLU A 362 10.26 8.71 -7.64
CA GLU A 362 11.59 8.38 -8.15
C GLU A 362 12.48 7.71 -7.08
N ILE A 363 11.96 7.51 -5.87
CA ILE A 363 12.72 7.08 -4.70
C ILE A 363 12.37 5.64 -4.36
N PRO A 364 13.30 4.66 -4.55
CA PRO A 364 13.12 3.31 -4.05
C PRO A 364 12.86 3.30 -2.55
N ILE A 365 11.95 2.44 -2.11
CA ILE A 365 11.61 2.24 -0.69
C ILE A 365 11.71 0.75 -0.33
N SER A 366 11.88 0.45 0.95
CA SER A 366 11.93 -0.93 1.44
C SER A 366 10.57 -1.59 1.65
N LEU A 367 9.50 -0.87 1.35
CA LEU A 367 8.13 -1.36 1.40
C LEU A 367 7.69 -1.82 0.00
N GLN A 368 7.32 -3.09 -0.12
CA GLN A 368 6.63 -3.59 -1.31
C GLN A 368 5.20 -3.05 -1.28
N LEU A 369 4.76 -2.33 -2.32
CA LEU A 369 3.36 -1.92 -2.45
C LEU A 369 2.47 -3.13 -2.82
N PRO A 370 1.13 -3.05 -2.69
CA PRO A 370 0.24 -4.16 -3.02
C PRO A 370 0.30 -4.48 -4.52
N ASP A 371 0.42 -5.75 -4.89
CA ASP A 371 0.34 -6.16 -6.30
C ASP A 371 -1.10 -6.08 -6.86
N TRP A 372 -1.29 -6.22 -8.17
CA TRP A 372 -2.62 -6.04 -8.77
C TRP A 372 -3.69 -7.00 -8.21
N ASN A 373 -3.31 -8.21 -7.78
CA ASN A 373 -4.28 -9.12 -7.16
C ASN A 373 -4.80 -8.59 -5.82
N HIS A 374 -4.04 -7.72 -5.14
CA HIS A 374 -4.43 -7.07 -3.90
C HIS A 374 -5.04 -5.67 -4.10
N TRP A 375 -5.18 -5.22 -5.35
CA TRP A 375 -6.08 -4.15 -5.73
C TRP A 375 -7.48 -4.67 -6.02
N VAL A 376 -7.59 -5.86 -6.64
CA VAL A 376 -8.88 -6.43 -7.07
C VAL A 376 -9.69 -6.91 -5.86
N PRO A 377 -10.99 -6.52 -5.75
CA PRO A 377 -11.83 -6.97 -4.65
C PRO A 377 -12.04 -8.48 -4.70
N HIS A 378 -11.84 -9.15 -3.56
CA HIS A 378 -12.16 -10.57 -3.43
C HIS A 378 -13.68 -10.84 -3.48
N VAL A 379 -14.48 -9.89 -3.00
CA VAL A 379 -15.94 -9.95 -2.98
C VAL A 379 -16.48 -8.68 -3.63
N HIS A 380 -17.26 -8.79 -4.70
CA HIS A 380 -17.85 -7.61 -5.31
C HIS A 380 -18.93 -7.00 -4.40
N PRO A 381 -19.10 -5.67 -4.34
CA PRO A 381 -20.17 -5.05 -3.57
C PRO A 381 -21.60 -5.53 -3.89
N LYS A 382 -21.87 -5.97 -5.13
CA LYS A 382 -23.15 -6.63 -5.49
C LYS A 382 -23.38 -7.92 -4.71
N ASP A 383 -22.32 -8.68 -4.43
CA ASP A 383 -22.39 -9.93 -3.66
C ASP A 383 -22.36 -9.66 -2.15
N ALA A 384 -21.59 -8.65 -1.72
CA ALA A 384 -21.46 -8.27 -0.31
C ALA A 384 -22.75 -7.62 0.26
N TRP A 385 -23.40 -6.74 -0.52
CA TRP A 385 -24.49 -5.88 -0.04
C TRP A 385 -25.80 -6.04 -0.83
N GLY A 386 -25.78 -6.71 -1.97
CA GLY A 386 -26.96 -6.89 -2.82
C GLY A 386 -27.57 -5.57 -3.29
N ASP A 387 -28.89 -5.48 -3.19
CA ASP A 387 -29.68 -4.36 -3.71
C ASP A 387 -29.35 -3.04 -3.02
N TYR A 388 -28.80 -3.08 -1.80
CA TYR A 388 -28.31 -1.89 -1.12
C TYR A 388 -27.20 -1.20 -1.92
N PHE A 389 -26.20 -1.97 -2.38
CA PHE A 389 -25.17 -1.44 -3.25
C PHE A 389 -25.71 -1.09 -4.64
N THR A 390 -26.48 -2.01 -5.26
CA THR A 390 -26.99 -1.78 -6.62
C THR A 390 -27.76 -0.47 -6.75
N ASN A 391 -28.54 -0.10 -5.73
CA ASN A 391 -29.35 1.12 -5.71
C ASN A 391 -28.67 2.33 -5.03
N SER A 392 -27.41 2.19 -4.60
CA SER A 392 -26.66 3.28 -3.97
C SER A 392 -26.20 4.35 -4.97
N ASN A 393 -25.90 5.54 -4.46
CA ASN A 393 -25.24 6.58 -5.25
C ASN A 393 -23.80 6.20 -5.62
N LEU A 394 -23.12 5.42 -4.77
CA LEU A 394 -21.78 4.89 -5.04
C LEU A 394 -21.75 4.11 -6.37
N ASN A 395 -22.74 3.25 -6.61
CA ASN A 395 -22.89 2.52 -7.88
C ASN A 395 -23.42 3.45 -9.00
N LYS A 396 -24.43 4.28 -8.71
CA LYS A 396 -25.06 5.16 -9.71
C LYS A 396 -24.08 6.15 -10.35
N GLN A 397 -23.25 6.80 -9.55
CA GLN A 397 -22.30 7.83 -10.00
C GLN A 397 -21.18 7.23 -10.87
N TYR A 398 -20.87 5.94 -10.74
CA TYR A 398 -19.89 5.25 -11.56
C TYR A 398 -20.51 4.48 -12.75
N ALA A 399 -21.35 3.48 -12.47
CA ALA A 399 -21.90 2.56 -13.46
C ALA A 399 -23.17 3.08 -14.15
N GLY A 400 -23.86 4.06 -13.54
CA GLY A 400 -25.16 4.55 -14.03
C GLY A 400 -26.33 3.60 -13.73
N GLU A 401 -26.05 2.45 -13.12
CA GLU A 401 -27.00 1.41 -12.73
C GLU A 401 -27.76 1.80 -11.44
N GLY A 402 -28.97 1.24 -11.27
CA GLY A 402 -29.75 1.33 -10.04
C GLY A 402 -30.60 2.60 -9.90
N THR A 403 -31.27 2.70 -8.75
CA THR A 403 -32.23 3.76 -8.42
C THR A 403 -31.66 4.88 -7.53
N GLY A 404 -30.33 4.99 -7.42
CA GLY A 404 -29.68 6.10 -6.70
C GLY A 404 -30.15 7.46 -7.24
N ASN A 405 -30.20 8.46 -6.37
CA ASN A 405 -30.72 9.79 -6.70
C ASN A 405 -29.65 10.75 -7.25
N ALA A 406 -28.41 10.29 -7.41
CA ALA A 406 -27.33 11.06 -7.99
C ALA A 406 -27.71 11.60 -9.38
N THR A 407 -27.41 12.88 -9.60
CA THR A 407 -27.75 13.60 -10.84
C THR A 407 -26.65 13.54 -11.89
N TYR A 408 -25.54 12.86 -11.61
CA TYR A 408 -24.37 12.76 -12.49
C TYR A 408 -23.85 11.32 -12.56
N ASN A 409 -23.10 11.05 -13.63
CA ASN A 409 -22.32 9.84 -13.81
C ASN A 409 -20.94 10.23 -14.35
N MET A 410 -19.87 9.89 -13.64
CA MET A 410 -18.52 10.40 -13.94
C MET A 410 -18.03 9.99 -15.32
N ARG A 411 -18.27 8.73 -15.73
CA ARG A 411 -17.88 8.25 -17.07
C ARG A 411 -18.62 9.01 -18.17
N ALA A 412 -19.90 9.28 -17.99
CA ALA A 412 -20.69 10.07 -18.93
C ALA A 412 -20.20 11.53 -19.02
N GLN A 413 -19.88 12.17 -17.89
CA GLN A 413 -19.34 13.53 -17.86
C GLN A 413 -17.98 13.61 -18.56
N LEU A 414 -17.08 12.67 -18.25
CA LEU A 414 -15.76 12.57 -18.88
C LEU A 414 -15.85 12.28 -20.38
N THR A 415 -16.77 11.42 -20.80
CA THR A 415 -17.00 11.13 -22.22
C THR A 415 -17.54 12.34 -22.98
N ALA A 416 -18.48 13.08 -22.40
CA ALA A 416 -19.12 14.23 -23.04
C ALA A 416 -18.22 15.48 -23.06
N GLY A 417 -17.54 15.76 -21.94
CA GLY A 417 -16.73 16.96 -21.77
C GLY A 417 -15.24 16.79 -22.08
N GLY A 418 -14.74 15.54 -22.20
CA GLY A 418 -13.38 15.22 -22.58
C GLY A 418 -12.32 15.92 -21.70
N ALA A 419 -11.23 16.37 -22.34
CA ALA A 419 -10.13 17.03 -21.65
C ALA A 419 -10.55 18.29 -20.90
N SER A 420 -11.53 19.06 -21.41
CA SER A 420 -12.04 20.26 -20.74
C SER A 420 -12.71 19.93 -19.40
N TYR A 421 -13.39 18.79 -19.30
CA TYR A 421 -13.96 18.33 -18.04
C TYR A 421 -12.87 17.81 -17.09
N ALA A 422 -11.98 16.95 -17.62
CA ALA A 422 -10.87 16.36 -16.87
C ALA A 422 -9.90 17.40 -16.27
N THR A 423 -9.82 18.58 -16.88
CA THR A 423 -8.99 19.70 -16.41
C THR A 423 -9.77 20.79 -15.68
N GLY A 424 -11.06 20.58 -15.40
CA GLY A 424 -11.89 21.52 -14.63
C GLY A 424 -12.35 22.78 -15.37
N HIS A 425 -12.22 22.86 -16.70
CA HIS A 425 -12.60 24.04 -17.49
C HIS A 425 -14.11 24.16 -17.72
N THR A 426 -14.82 23.04 -17.91
CA THR A 426 -16.26 23.01 -18.24
C THR A 426 -17.14 22.35 -17.19
N GLY A 427 -16.54 21.87 -16.09
CA GLY A 427 -17.21 21.18 -14.99
C GLY A 427 -16.26 21.00 -13.81
N ASP A 428 -16.68 20.28 -12.78
CA ASP A 428 -15.93 20.17 -11.52
C ASP A 428 -15.63 18.71 -11.17
N ILE A 429 -14.67 18.13 -11.90
CA ILE A 429 -14.22 16.76 -11.66
C ILE A 429 -13.71 16.56 -10.23
N PHE A 430 -13.17 17.60 -9.59
CA PHE A 430 -12.70 17.52 -8.21
C PHE A 430 -13.86 17.34 -7.23
N ASN A 431 -14.96 18.09 -7.41
CA ASN A 431 -16.17 17.92 -6.60
C ASN A 431 -16.87 16.60 -6.90
N ASP A 432 -16.98 16.18 -8.16
CA ASP A 432 -17.60 14.88 -8.51
C ASP A 432 -16.83 13.72 -7.85
N LEU A 433 -15.50 13.70 -7.96
CA LEU A 433 -14.67 12.69 -7.29
C LEU A 433 -14.78 12.78 -5.77
N TYR A 434 -14.83 13.99 -5.20
CA TYR A 434 -15.00 14.18 -3.76
C TYR A 434 -16.32 13.60 -3.26
N TYR A 435 -17.45 13.93 -3.91
CA TYR A 435 -18.76 13.46 -3.47
C TYR A 435 -18.92 11.96 -3.70
N TRP A 436 -18.38 11.42 -4.79
CA TRP A 436 -18.36 9.97 -5.00
C TRP A 436 -17.53 9.24 -3.95
N GLY A 437 -16.35 9.77 -3.63
CA GLY A 437 -15.53 9.34 -2.50
C GLY A 437 -16.33 9.32 -1.19
N ASN A 438 -17.07 10.38 -0.91
CA ASN A 438 -17.89 10.53 0.28
C ASN A 438 -19.02 9.49 0.39
N GLU A 439 -19.60 9.01 -0.72
CA GLU A 439 -20.64 7.96 -0.68
C GLU A 439 -20.13 6.69 0.03
N LEU A 440 -18.87 6.28 -0.19
CA LEU A 440 -18.26 5.18 0.56
C LEU A 440 -18.21 5.51 2.07
N GLY A 441 -17.74 6.73 2.38
CA GLY A 441 -17.52 7.24 3.74
C GLY A 441 -18.80 7.46 4.57
N SER A 442 -19.93 7.75 3.92
CA SER A 442 -21.19 8.03 4.63
C SER A 442 -22.11 6.83 4.71
N ASP A 443 -22.08 5.96 3.70
CA ASP A 443 -23.13 4.95 3.49
C ASP A 443 -22.62 3.51 3.68
N PHE A 444 -21.31 3.26 3.54
CA PHE A 444 -20.74 1.91 3.63
C PHE A 444 -19.75 1.76 4.78
N THR A 445 -18.95 2.78 5.07
CA THR A 445 -18.19 2.83 6.32
C THR A 445 -19.15 3.23 7.44
N PRO A 446 -19.17 2.52 8.57
CA PRO A 446 -20.17 2.78 9.61
C PRO A 446 -20.01 4.20 10.16
N PRO A 447 -21.12 4.85 10.52
CA PRO A 447 -21.07 5.96 11.45
C PRO A 447 -20.67 5.38 12.82
N ASN A 448 -19.84 6.12 13.56
CA ASN A 448 -19.55 5.96 15.00
C ASN A 448 -18.22 5.25 15.34
N GLU A 449 -17.16 6.05 15.40
CA GLU A 449 -16.27 6.04 16.56
C GLU A 449 -17.14 5.90 17.84
N GLY A 450 -16.94 4.84 18.63
CA GLY A 450 -17.53 4.71 19.96
C GLY A 450 -18.52 3.57 20.22
N THR A 451 -18.84 2.71 19.26
CA THR A 451 -19.50 1.42 19.57
C THR A 451 -18.49 0.28 19.60
N THR A 452 -18.14 -0.18 20.81
CA THR A 452 -17.50 -1.49 21.02
C THR A 452 -18.37 -2.59 20.41
N GLY A 453 -17.89 -3.14 19.29
CA GLY A 453 -18.49 -4.22 18.53
C GLY A 453 -17.68 -4.44 17.27
N ALA A 454 -16.53 -5.13 17.41
CA ALA A 454 -15.59 -5.42 16.34
C ALA A 454 -16.29 -6.00 15.11
N TYR A 455 -16.00 -5.46 13.92
CA TYR A 455 -16.39 -6.10 12.67
C TYR A 455 -16.00 -7.58 12.72
N THR A 456 -16.94 -8.47 12.42
CA THR A 456 -16.58 -9.85 12.10
C THR A 456 -15.66 -9.86 10.89
N VAL A 457 -14.77 -10.85 10.77
CA VAL A 457 -13.86 -10.96 9.61
C VAL A 457 -14.60 -10.86 8.26
N PRO A 458 -15.78 -11.50 8.06
CA PRO A 458 -16.57 -11.30 6.83
C PRO A 458 -17.02 -9.86 6.59
N GLN A 459 -17.38 -9.11 7.64
CA GLN A 459 -17.73 -7.69 7.49
C GLN A 459 -16.53 -6.84 7.11
N GLN A 460 -15.35 -7.13 7.68
CA GLN A 460 -14.10 -6.48 7.27
C GLN A 460 -13.81 -6.76 5.79
N GLN A 461 -13.93 -8.02 5.35
CA GLN A 461 -13.74 -8.42 3.95
C GLN A 461 -14.68 -7.68 3.00
N ASN A 462 -15.97 -7.59 3.34
CA ASN A 462 -16.96 -6.88 2.52
C ASN A 462 -16.67 -5.38 2.41
N LEU A 463 -16.29 -4.73 3.53
CA LEU A 463 -15.98 -3.31 3.53
C LEU A 463 -14.67 -3.00 2.79
N TYR A 464 -13.61 -3.78 3.05
CA TYR A 464 -12.33 -3.66 2.36
C TYR A 464 -12.49 -3.83 0.84
N ALA A 465 -13.23 -4.85 0.42
CA ALA A 465 -13.49 -5.09 -0.99
C ALA A 465 -14.35 -3.98 -1.64
N THR A 466 -15.21 -3.31 -0.89
CA THR A 466 -15.96 -2.15 -1.39
C THR A 466 -15.06 -0.93 -1.59
N ALA A 467 -14.11 -0.70 -0.68
CA ALA A 467 -13.10 0.34 -0.84
C ALA A 467 -12.16 0.06 -2.02
N GLN A 468 -11.70 -1.20 -2.16
CA GLN A 468 -10.92 -1.66 -3.32
C GLN A 468 -11.67 -1.48 -4.64
N TRP A 469 -12.97 -1.79 -4.68
CA TRP A 469 -13.80 -1.56 -5.87
C TRP A 469 -13.80 -0.08 -6.27
N GLN A 470 -14.04 0.84 -5.34
CA GLN A 470 -14.01 2.28 -5.64
C GLN A 470 -12.62 2.72 -6.14
N LEU A 471 -11.55 2.19 -5.55
CA LEU A 471 -10.19 2.47 -5.97
C LEU A 471 -9.91 1.99 -7.39
N ILE A 472 -10.29 0.76 -7.75
CA ILE A 472 -10.14 0.26 -9.13
C ILE A 472 -10.98 1.06 -10.11
N LYS A 473 -12.20 1.43 -9.74
CA LYS A 473 -13.05 2.25 -10.61
C LYS A 473 -12.45 3.65 -10.80
N SER A 474 -11.75 4.18 -9.80
CA SER A 474 -10.96 5.42 -9.93
C SER A 474 -9.77 5.24 -10.87
N TRP A 475 -9.05 4.12 -10.75
CA TRP A 475 -7.97 3.75 -11.67
C TRP A 475 -8.48 3.61 -13.12
N GLU A 476 -9.65 2.99 -13.31
CA GLU A 476 -10.29 2.81 -14.63
C GLU A 476 -10.59 4.18 -15.27
N LEU A 477 -11.14 5.13 -14.50
CA LEU A 477 -11.32 6.51 -14.97
C LEU A 477 -9.98 7.16 -15.34
N ALA A 478 -8.95 6.94 -14.52
CA ALA A 478 -7.64 7.53 -14.74
C ALA A 478 -6.98 7.04 -16.04
N GLN A 479 -7.10 5.74 -16.32
CA GLN A 479 -6.57 5.13 -17.54
C GLN A 479 -7.39 5.51 -18.79
N ASP A 480 -8.72 5.35 -18.74
CA ASP A 480 -9.60 5.51 -19.91
C ASP A 480 -9.63 6.95 -20.42
N PHE A 481 -9.50 7.92 -19.52
CA PHE A 481 -9.57 9.34 -19.85
C PHE A 481 -8.21 10.04 -19.74
N ASN A 482 -7.12 9.27 -19.62
CA ASN A 482 -5.75 9.79 -19.52
C ASN A 482 -5.63 10.88 -18.45
N LEU A 483 -6.26 10.66 -17.29
CA LEU A 483 -6.29 11.66 -16.22
C LEU A 483 -4.90 11.83 -15.61
N GLU A 484 -4.08 10.78 -15.56
CA GLU A 484 -2.74 10.84 -14.94
C GLU A 484 -1.79 11.85 -15.61
N ALA A 485 -2.02 12.12 -16.91
CA ALA A 485 -1.33 13.18 -17.64
C ALA A 485 -2.03 14.55 -17.54
N GLN A 486 -3.34 14.58 -17.27
CA GLN A 486 -4.16 15.79 -17.28
C GLN A 486 -4.35 16.42 -15.90
N CYS A 487 -4.30 15.63 -14.82
CA CYS A 487 -4.49 16.11 -13.46
C CYS A 487 -3.50 17.20 -13.03
N PRO A 488 -2.22 17.23 -13.48
CA PRO A 488 -1.36 18.37 -13.24
C PRO A 488 -1.96 19.70 -13.75
N GLN A 489 -2.63 19.68 -14.91
CA GLN A 489 -3.32 20.87 -15.44
C GLN A 489 -4.59 21.19 -14.63
N ALA A 490 -5.31 20.17 -14.17
CA ALA A 490 -6.47 20.37 -13.28
C ALA A 490 -6.05 21.03 -11.96
N TRP A 491 -4.94 20.57 -11.35
CA TRP A 491 -4.36 21.21 -10.17
C TRP A 491 -3.92 22.65 -10.42
N ALA A 492 -3.38 22.95 -11.60
CA ALA A 492 -3.06 24.32 -12.00
C ALA A 492 -4.31 25.21 -12.09
N ALA A 493 -5.42 24.69 -12.62
CA ALA A 493 -6.70 25.41 -12.65
C ALA A 493 -7.26 25.69 -11.24
N HIS A 494 -6.88 24.87 -10.24
CA HIS A 494 -7.18 25.09 -8.83
C HIS A 494 -6.10 25.92 -8.08
N ASN A 495 -5.15 26.54 -8.78
CA ASN A 495 -4.07 27.36 -8.23
C ASN A 495 -3.17 26.62 -7.23
N ALA A 496 -2.97 25.31 -7.43
CA ALA A 496 -2.07 24.52 -6.60
C ALA A 496 -0.60 24.93 -6.85
N PRO A 497 0.21 25.21 -5.82
CA PRO A 497 1.55 25.78 -5.98
C PRO A 497 2.70 24.76 -6.11
N LYS A 498 2.44 23.47 -5.86
CA LYS A 498 3.47 22.40 -5.82
C LYS A 498 3.08 21.21 -6.69
N ILE A 499 2.73 21.49 -7.93
CA ILE A 499 2.15 20.51 -8.85
C ILE A 499 3.19 19.46 -9.27
N GLU A 500 2.84 18.21 -9.02
CA GLU A 500 3.56 17.03 -9.47
C GLU A 500 3.43 16.87 -11.00
N THR A 501 4.46 16.32 -11.64
CA THR A 501 4.45 16.06 -13.09
C THR A 501 3.40 15.03 -13.52
N ARG A 502 2.97 14.17 -12.58
CA ARG A 502 1.92 13.16 -12.73
C ARG A 502 1.17 13.04 -11.41
N GLY A 503 -0.08 12.62 -11.48
CA GLY A 503 -0.88 12.35 -10.30
C GLY A 503 -2.33 12.11 -10.62
N TRP A 504 -3.09 11.76 -9.59
CA TRP A 504 -4.53 11.63 -9.64
C TRP A 504 -5.23 12.97 -9.33
N CYS A 505 -6.45 13.09 -9.83
CA CYS A 505 -7.28 14.27 -9.70
C CYS A 505 -8.06 14.23 -8.37
N GLY A 506 -8.42 15.39 -7.84
CA GLY A 506 -9.35 15.51 -6.73
C GLY A 506 -8.69 15.71 -5.37
N TYR A 507 -9.49 16.23 -4.44
CA TYR A 507 -9.11 16.35 -3.02
C TYR A 507 -9.32 15.06 -2.24
N TRP A 508 -10.00 14.07 -2.83
CA TRP A 508 -10.33 12.82 -2.16
C TRP A 508 -9.17 11.84 -2.14
N ARG A 509 -9.16 10.98 -1.12
CA ARG A 509 -8.05 10.12 -0.74
C ARG A 509 -8.36 8.64 -1.00
N PHE A 510 -8.65 8.30 -2.25
CA PHE A 510 -9.14 6.96 -2.63
C PHE A 510 -8.23 5.83 -2.17
N ALA A 511 -6.91 5.93 -2.43
CA ALA A 511 -5.97 4.89 -2.02
C ALA A 511 -5.86 4.81 -0.49
N PHE A 512 -5.79 5.97 0.17
CA PHE A 512 -5.72 6.07 1.62
C PHE A 512 -6.92 5.42 2.34
N ASN A 513 -8.12 5.61 1.80
CA ASN A 513 -9.37 5.10 2.38
C ASN A 513 -9.51 3.58 2.28
N VAL A 514 -8.67 2.88 1.51
CA VAL A 514 -8.60 1.41 1.53
C VAL A 514 -7.85 0.90 2.77
N SER A 515 -7.04 1.75 3.42
CA SER A 515 -6.24 1.36 4.59
C SER A 515 -7.11 0.76 5.71
N PRO A 516 -6.74 -0.41 6.28
CA PRO A 516 -7.46 -0.97 7.42
C PRO A 516 -7.53 -0.03 8.63
N HIS A 517 -6.52 0.83 8.78
CA HIS A 517 -6.52 1.88 9.80
C HIS A 517 -7.71 2.84 9.61
N ILE A 518 -7.96 3.27 8.37
CA ILE A 518 -9.05 4.19 8.05
C ILE A 518 -10.41 3.52 8.06
N LEU A 519 -10.48 2.25 7.68
CA LEU A 519 -11.70 1.44 7.78
C LEU A 519 -12.03 1.03 9.23
N GLY A 520 -11.15 1.33 10.18
CA GLY A 520 -11.35 1.06 11.61
C GLY A 520 -11.26 -0.42 11.97
N PHE A 521 -10.43 -1.19 11.27
CA PHE A 521 -10.27 -2.62 11.56
C PHE A 521 -9.47 -2.82 12.86
N PRO A 522 -9.89 -3.78 13.71
CA PRO A 522 -9.16 -4.07 14.94
C PRO A 522 -7.85 -4.80 14.61
N VAL A 523 -6.70 -4.14 14.83
CA VAL A 523 -5.36 -4.67 14.52
C VAL A 523 -5.13 -6.11 15.02
N ASN A 524 -5.60 -6.44 16.24
CA ASN A 524 -5.43 -7.76 16.85
C ASN A 524 -6.41 -8.84 16.34
N ASN A 525 -7.44 -8.46 15.59
CA ASN A 525 -8.45 -9.38 15.03
C ASN A 525 -8.83 -8.94 13.61
N SER A 526 -7.80 -8.64 12.82
CA SER A 526 -7.93 -8.15 11.46
C SER A 526 -8.07 -9.30 10.47
N MET A 527 -8.77 -9.06 9.35
CA MET A 527 -8.85 -9.99 8.22
C MET A 527 -7.48 -10.35 7.60
N PHE A 528 -6.42 -9.59 7.91
CA PHE A 528 -5.05 -9.87 7.49
C PHE A 528 -4.31 -10.87 8.40
N GLY A 529 -4.98 -11.41 9.43
CA GLY A 529 -4.50 -12.55 10.22
C GLY A 529 -3.43 -12.23 11.27
N SER A 530 -2.77 -11.08 11.20
CA SER A 530 -1.81 -10.63 12.22
C SER A 530 -1.69 -9.10 12.31
N PRO A 531 -1.30 -8.56 13.48
CA PRO A 531 -1.01 -7.13 13.64
C PRO A 531 0.01 -6.58 12.63
N VAL A 532 1.09 -7.31 12.38
CA VAL A 532 2.13 -6.85 11.45
C VAL A 532 1.64 -6.81 10.00
N ALA A 533 0.81 -7.77 9.58
CA ALA A 533 0.22 -7.75 8.24
C ALA A 533 -0.78 -6.59 8.08
N ASP A 534 -1.62 -6.36 9.09
CA ASP A 534 -2.57 -5.24 9.11
C ASP A 534 -1.86 -3.87 8.99
N LEU A 535 -0.84 -3.65 9.83
CA LEU A 535 -0.05 -2.41 9.82
C LEU A 535 0.80 -2.26 8.55
N THR A 536 1.26 -3.36 7.96
CA THR A 536 1.94 -3.33 6.65
C THR A 536 0.97 -2.89 5.55
N LYS A 537 -0.24 -3.44 5.51
CA LYS A 537 -1.28 -3.04 4.55
C LYS A 537 -1.71 -1.59 4.77
N ALA A 538 -1.79 -1.13 6.03
CA ALA A 538 -2.03 0.29 6.33
C ALA A 538 -0.95 1.20 5.74
N ASN A 539 0.33 0.88 5.98
CA ASN A 539 1.47 1.64 5.44
C ASN A 539 1.51 1.62 3.90
N GLN A 540 1.22 0.48 3.28
CA GLN A 540 1.15 0.34 1.82
C GLN A 540 0.15 1.30 1.17
N TRP A 541 -1.05 1.43 1.73
CA TRP A 541 -2.08 2.33 1.20
C TRP A 541 -1.80 3.81 1.47
N TYR A 542 -1.12 4.11 2.58
CA TYR A 542 -0.65 5.47 2.89
C TYR A 542 0.45 5.92 1.92
N GLU A 543 1.42 5.04 1.65
CA GLU A 543 2.46 5.29 0.66
C GLU A 543 1.85 5.46 -0.74
N MET A 544 0.88 4.61 -1.11
CA MET A 544 0.17 4.74 -2.38
C MET A 544 -0.51 6.11 -2.55
N GLN A 545 -1.15 6.61 -1.48
CA GLN A 545 -1.75 7.95 -1.50
C GLN A 545 -0.71 9.05 -1.74
N LEU A 546 0.45 8.98 -1.08
CA LEU A 546 1.54 9.94 -1.27
C LEU A 546 2.01 9.96 -2.73
N LEU A 547 2.14 8.79 -3.35
CA LEU A 547 2.64 8.67 -4.72
C LEU A 547 1.61 9.13 -5.76
N LEU A 548 0.35 8.80 -5.57
CA LEU A 548 -0.72 9.13 -6.52
C LEU A 548 -1.22 10.56 -6.39
N ASN A 549 -1.38 11.06 -5.16
CA ASN A 549 -1.94 12.38 -4.90
C ASN A 549 -1.46 12.93 -3.55
N PRO A 550 -0.27 13.56 -3.52
CA PRO A 550 0.30 14.14 -2.29
C PRO A 550 -0.34 15.46 -1.85
N GLY A 551 -1.22 16.07 -2.67
CA GLY A 551 -1.84 17.37 -2.38
C GLY A 551 -1.46 18.49 -3.32
N ASN A 552 -0.30 18.42 -3.96
CA ASN A 552 0.17 19.41 -4.94
C ASN A 552 0.27 20.84 -4.37
N GLY A 553 0.43 20.98 -3.05
CA GLY A 553 0.46 22.24 -2.30
C GLY A 553 -0.93 22.76 -1.93
N ALA A 554 -2.00 22.01 -2.21
CA ALA A 554 -3.39 22.38 -1.92
C ALA A 554 -3.92 21.77 -0.61
N HIS A 555 -3.02 21.46 0.32
CA HIS A 555 -3.32 20.98 1.67
C HIS A 555 -4.56 21.61 2.28
N LEU A 556 -5.42 20.75 2.82
CA LEU A 556 -6.57 21.13 3.60
C LEU A 556 -6.79 20.14 4.75
N VAL A 557 -6.23 20.45 5.91
CA VAL A 557 -6.34 19.70 7.16
C VAL A 557 -5.75 18.29 7.08
N HIS A 558 -6.48 17.38 6.46
CA HIS A 558 -6.19 15.96 6.35
C HIS A 558 -6.49 15.46 4.93
N LEU A 559 -6.58 16.40 3.98
CA LEU A 559 -6.84 16.15 2.57
C LEU A 559 -5.72 16.75 1.70
N PRO A 560 -5.33 16.04 0.63
CA PRO A 560 -5.74 14.66 0.29
C PRO A 560 -4.99 13.58 1.10
N LEU A 561 -4.13 13.97 2.05
CA LEU A 561 -3.35 13.07 2.87
C LEU A 561 -3.36 13.54 4.34
N ASP A 562 -3.51 12.60 5.29
CA ASP A 562 -3.36 12.89 6.71
C ASP A 562 -1.92 12.58 7.18
N TRP A 563 -1.10 13.62 7.27
CA TRP A 563 0.33 13.52 7.48
C TRP A 563 0.72 12.92 8.83
N GLN A 564 0.11 13.38 9.91
CA GLN A 564 0.47 12.94 11.27
C GLN A 564 0.11 11.48 11.55
N TYR A 565 -1.02 11.00 11.05
CA TYR A 565 -1.35 9.57 11.17
C TYR A 565 -0.35 8.70 10.41
N ALA A 566 0.13 9.18 9.27
CA ALA A 566 1.19 8.48 8.55
C ALA A 566 2.44 8.31 9.42
N TYR A 567 2.85 9.36 10.12
CA TYR A 567 4.04 9.33 10.99
C TYR A 567 3.90 8.34 12.15
N GLY A 568 2.73 8.30 12.81
CA GLY A 568 2.45 7.33 13.86
C GLY A 568 2.41 5.88 13.36
N LEU A 569 1.93 5.65 12.14
CA LEU A 569 1.91 4.30 11.54
C LEU A 569 3.30 3.72 11.27
N PHE A 570 4.35 4.55 11.13
CA PHE A 570 5.73 4.06 11.11
C PHE A 570 6.12 3.47 12.47
N ASP A 571 5.67 4.08 13.56
CA ASP A 571 6.02 3.68 14.92
C ASP A 571 5.27 2.40 15.28
N ASP A 572 3.99 2.32 14.92
CA ASP A 572 3.19 1.10 15.08
C ASP A 572 3.77 -0.07 14.28
N LEU A 573 4.14 0.16 13.01
CA LEU A 573 4.75 -0.88 12.17
C LEU A 573 6.12 -1.29 12.71
N SER A 574 6.93 -0.35 13.19
CA SER A 574 8.22 -0.63 13.82
C SER A 574 8.04 -1.48 15.08
N ALA A 575 7.06 -1.17 15.91
CA ALA A 575 6.73 -1.96 17.10
C ALA A 575 6.27 -3.38 16.75
N ALA A 576 5.45 -3.54 15.70
CA ALA A 576 4.91 -4.83 15.29
C ALA A 576 5.93 -5.71 14.52
N SER A 577 6.78 -5.10 13.70
CA SER A 577 7.76 -5.82 12.85
C SER A 577 9.14 -5.97 13.49
N GLY A 578 9.45 -5.16 14.51
CA GLY A 578 10.79 -5.03 15.07
C GLY A 578 11.80 -4.35 14.14
N ARG A 579 11.35 -3.75 13.03
CA ARG A 579 12.19 -3.07 12.03
C ARG A 579 11.83 -1.59 11.95
N THR A 580 12.82 -0.72 12.09
CA THR A 580 12.67 0.72 11.88
C THR A 580 12.85 1.09 10.41
N GLU A 581 12.20 2.18 9.98
CA GLU A 581 12.26 2.71 8.61
C GLU A 581 12.45 4.25 8.58
N PRO A 582 13.55 4.77 9.15
CA PRO A 582 13.77 6.22 9.29
C PRO A 582 13.91 6.96 7.96
N ALA A 583 14.43 6.33 6.91
CA ALA A 583 14.61 6.98 5.61
C ALA A 583 13.27 7.11 4.86
N ARG A 584 12.40 6.09 4.89
CA ARG A 584 11.04 6.21 4.37
C ARG A 584 10.22 7.24 5.19
N LYS A 585 10.34 7.25 6.52
CA LYS A 585 9.70 8.27 7.37
C LYS A 585 10.18 9.68 7.00
N LEU A 586 11.48 9.86 6.76
CA LEU A 586 12.04 11.14 6.29
C LEU A 586 11.39 11.62 4.99
N VAL A 587 11.24 10.76 3.97
CA VAL A 587 10.59 11.14 2.70
C VAL A 587 9.18 11.68 2.97
N PHE A 588 8.41 10.99 3.81
CA PHE A 588 7.06 11.40 4.17
C PHE A 588 7.02 12.75 4.90
N VAL A 589 7.94 12.97 5.86
CA VAL A 589 8.02 14.24 6.62
C VAL A 589 8.50 15.40 5.74
N VAL A 590 9.44 15.16 4.83
CA VAL A 590 9.89 16.16 3.85
C VAL A 590 8.76 16.54 2.89
N LYS A 591 8.01 15.56 2.39
CA LYS A 591 6.84 15.83 1.53
C LYS A 591 5.77 16.62 2.26
N GLY A 592 5.51 16.32 3.54
CA GLY A 592 4.62 17.14 4.36
C GLY A 592 5.11 18.58 4.47
N ALA A 593 6.39 18.78 4.83
CA ALA A 593 6.96 20.12 4.90
C ALA A 593 6.85 20.89 3.57
N GLN A 594 7.10 20.23 2.43
CA GLN A 594 6.99 20.84 1.10
C GLN A 594 5.54 21.17 0.72
N GLU A 595 4.59 20.32 1.11
CA GLU A 595 3.15 20.52 0.91
C GLU A 595 2.66 21.75 1.70
N MET A 596 3.14 21.94 2.94
CA MET A 596 2.78 23.08 3.78
C MET A 596 3.52 24.38 3.42
N ASP A 597 4.66 24.29 2.75
CA ASP A 597 5.38 25.44 2.21
C ASP A 597 4.78 25.89 0.86
N ASN A 598 3.48 26.17 0.90
CA ASN A 598 2.62 26.46 -0.25
C ASN A 598 2.27 27.95 -0.42
N GLY A 599 2.89 28.82 0.37
CA GLY A 599 2.65 30.27 0.32
C GLY A 599 1.46 30.77 1.13
N VAL A 600 0.66 29.89 1.76
CA VAL A 600 -0.43 30.31 2.67
C VAL A 600 0.11 30.84 4.01
N GLY A 601 1.23 30.27 4.49
CA GLY A 601 1.86 30.68 5.74
C GLY A 601 1.10 30.23 6.99
N VAL A 602 1.21 30.97 8.08
CA VAL A 602 0.81 30.52 9.44
C VAL A 602 -0.51 31.13 9.94
N THR A 603 -1.13 31.98 9.13
CA THR A 603 -2.41 32.64 9.44
C THR A 603 -3.63 31.77 9.11
N ASP A 604 -3.44 30.71 8.33
CA ASP A 604 -4.44 29.67 8.07
C ASP A 604 -3.77 28.30 8.13
N VAL A 605 -3.64 27.77 9.35
CA VAL A 605 -3.00 26.48 9.62
C VAL A 605 -3.86 25.29 9.18
N ASN A 606 -5.08 25.50 8.67
CA ASN A 606 -5.79 24.43 7.96
C ASN A 606 -5.16 24.14 6.61
N ARG A 607 -4.44 25.11 6.02
CA ARG A 607 -3.91 25.02 4.66
C ARG A 607 -2.41 25.22 4.58
N GLY A 608 -1.86 26.11 5.39
CA GLY A 608 -0.45 26.50 5.34
C GLY A 608 0.44 25.78 6.34
N TRP A 609 1.43 26.51 6.85
CA TRP A 609 2.51 26.00 7.69
C TRP A 609 2.04 25.77 9.13
N THR A 610 2.24 24.54 9.64
CA THR A 610 1.79 24.11 10.97
C THR A 610 2.88 23.30 11.67
N THR A 611 2.93 23.31 13.00
CA THR A 611 3.84 22.44 13.76
C THR A 611 3.28 21.03 13.94
N ARG A 612 2.01 20.81 13.58
CA ARG A 612 1.38 19.49 13.56
C ARG A 612 1.95 18.72 12.39
N ASP A 613 1.78 19.20 11.17
CA ASP A 613 2.00 18.36 10.00
C ASP A 613 3.45 18.38 9.51
N THR A 614 4.29 19.24 10.10
CA THR A 614 5.74 19.23 9.89
C THR A 614 6.48 19.55 11.18
N SER A 615 7.30 18.62 11.67
CA SER A 615 8.10 18.80 12.88
C SER A 615 9.44 18.07 12.79
N PRO A 616 10.55 18.68 13.24
CA PRO A 616 11.85 18.01 13.31
C PRO A 616 11.85 16.83 14.30
N MET A 617 10.87 16.80 15.22
CA MET A 617 10.72 15.72 16.17
C MET A 617 10.13 14.45 15.53
N ASP A 618 9.50 14.54 14.36
CA ASP A 618 9.01 13.38 13.59
C ASP A 618 10.14 12.73 12.77
N VAL A 619 11.17 13.50 12.43
CA VAL A 619 12.40 12.98 11.81
C VAL A 619 13.32 12.39 12.87
N TRP A 620 13.55 13.10 13.97
CA TRP A 620 14.41 12.59 15.06
C TRP A 620 13.77 11.41 15.79
N ASP A 621 12.50 11.55 16.18
CA ASP A 621 11.64 10.53 16.78
C ASP A 621 12.33 9.52 17.70
N PHE A 622 12.71 10.01 18.89
CA PHE A 622 13.45 9.29 19.93
C PHE A 622 14.84 8.77 19.50
N GLY A 623 15.35 9.24 18.36
CA GLY A 623 16.73 9.08 17.91
C GLY A 623 17.19 7.63 17.90
N GLN A 624 18.37 7.39 18.47
CA GLN A 624 18.99 6.07 18.57
C GLN A 624 18.17 5.06 19.40
N SER A 625 17.26 5.54 20.24
CA SER A 625 16.33 4.69 21.00
C SER A 625 15.01 4.41 20.28
N GLY A 626 14.70 5.19 19.25
CA GLY A 626 13.47 5.13 18.44
C GLY A 626 13.75 4.75 17.00
N ILE A 627 13.29 5.59 16.06
CA ILE A 627 13.27 5.27 14.63
C ILE A 627 14.69 5.09 14.03
N TRP A 628 15.73 5.67 14.62
CA TRP A 628 17.11 5.54 14.15
C TRP A 628 17.89 4.38 14.79
N LYS A 629 17.21 3.54 15.58
CA LYS A 629 17.83 2.36 16.22
C LYS A 629 18.53 1.47 15.20
N GLY A 630 19.82 1.20 15.43
CA GLY A 630 20.65 0.35 14.57
C GLY A 630 21.27 1.06 13.37
N VAL A 631 20.99 2.35 13.18
CA VAL A 631 21.64 3.21 12.18
C VAL A 631 22.84 3.90 12.81
N ALA A 632 23.90 4.12 12.04
CA ALA A 632 25.08 4.84 12.53
C ALA A 632 24.70 6.24 13.05
N PRO A 633 25.11 6.64 14.27
CA PRO A 633 24.75 7.93 14.85
C PRO A 633 25.11 9.14 13.97
N ALA A 634 26.22 9.06 13.24
CA ALA A 634 26.62 10.13 12.33
C ALA A 634 25.62 10.35 11.17
N THR A 635 24.98 9.27 10.68
CA THR A 635 23.96 9.35 9.64
C THR A 635 22.68 9.98 10.19
N GLU A 636 22.22 9.55 11.36
CA GLU A 636 21.08 10.19 12.04
C GLU A 636 21.35 11.69 12.23
N GLN A 637 22.47 12.04 12.86
CA GLN A 637 22.83 13.43 13.14
C GLN A 637 22.83 14.26 11.87
N ALA A 638 23.42 13.77 10.78
CA ALA A 638 23.45 14.48 9.50
C ALA A 638 22.03 14.73 8.95
N VAL A 639 21.17 13.71 8.94
CA VAL A 639 19.79 13.82 8.44
C VAL A 639 18.95 14.73 9.32
N VAL A 640 18.98 14.52 10.64
CA VAL A 640 18.22 15.31 11.62
C VAL A 640 18.68 16.77 11.57
N ASN A 641 19.97 17.04 11.46
CA ASN A 641 20.49 18.40 11.31
C ASN A 641 20.06 19.06 10.00
N ALA A 642 20.08 18.33 8.88
CA ALA A 642 19.62 18.83 7.60
C ALA A 642 18.14 19.22 7.65
N PHE A 643 17.29 18.35 8.21
CA PHE A 643 15.86 18.62 8.32
C PHE A 643 15.54 19.71 9.37
N LEU A 644 16.18 19.69 10.54
CA LEU A 644 16.01 20.72 11.57
C LEU A 644 16.36 22.11 11.01
N THR A 645 17.45 22.21 10.24
CA THR A 645 17.86 23.48 9.64
C THR A 645 16.84 23.98 8.61
N THR A 646 16.38 23.11 7.69
CA THR A 646 15.39 23.52 6.67
C THR A 646 14.06 23.92 7.30
N TRP A 647 13.60 23.16 8.30
CA TRP A 647 12.37 23.47 9.03
C TRP A 647 12.47 24.79 9.81
N LEU A 648 13.61 25.06 10.45
CA LEU A 648 13.85 26.33 11.14
C LEU A 648 13.96 27.51 10.18
N ASP A 649 14.61 27.34 9.02
CA ASP A 649 14.68 28.37 7.98
C ASP A 649 13.29 28.84 7.57
N ARG A 650 12.34 27.90 7.42
CA ARG A 650 10.95 28.26 7.12
C ARG A 650 10.19 28.79 8.34
N THR A 651 10.21 28.06 9.45
CA THR A 651 9.43 28.40 10.66
C THR A 651 9.78 29.77 11.23
N THR A 652 11.08 30.13 11.24
CA THR A 652 11.55 31.42 11.75
C THR A 652 11.40 32.57 10.75
N SER A 653 10.99 32.30 9.51
CA SER A 653 10.65 33.35 8.53
C SER A 653 9.30 34.04 8.84
N PHE A 654 8.46 33.41 9.66
CA PHE A 654 7.18 33.96 10.09
C PHE A 654 7.31 34.66 11.45
N ASP A 655 6.71 35.85 11.58
CA ASP A 655 6.55 36.50 12.87
C ASP A 655 5.61 35.67 13.76
N VAL A 656 6.08 35.26 14.93
CA VAL A 656 5.32 34.46 15.92
C VAL A 656 3.96 35.07 16.26
N SER A 657 3.81 36.39 16.20
CA SER A 657 2.54 37.08 16.47
C SER A 657 1.47 36.84 15.40
N THR A 658 1.85 36.39 14.21
CA THR A 658 0.94 36.12 13.08
C THR A 658 0.39 34.69 13.07
N TRP A 659 0.95 33.79 13.88
CA TRP A 659 0.51 32.41 13.96
C TRP A 659 -0.89 32.33 14.56
N GLN A 660 -1.75 31.49 13.97
CA GLN A 660 -3.00 31.10 14.62
C GLN A 660 -2.71 30.44 15.97
N ARG A 661 -3.46 30.84 17.00
CA ARG A 661 -3.17 30.49 18.39
C ARG A 661 -4.42 30.34 19.25
N LEU A 662 -4.41 29.34 20.14
CA LEU A 662 -5.40 29.22 21.21
C LEU A 662 -5.48 30.47 22.09
N GLY A 663 -6.69 30.92 22.37
CA GLY A 663 -6.97 32.11 23.16
C GLY A 663 -6.86 33.44 22.40
N ALA A 664 -6.51 33.42 21.12
CA ALA A 664 -6.50 34.60 20.26
C ALA A 664 -7.30 34.38 18.97
N ASN A 665 -6.80 33.51 18.08
CA ASN A 665 -7.31 33.28 16.74
C ASN A 665 -7.09 31.82 16.29
N PRO A 666 -7.54 30.81 17.05
CA PRO A 666 -7.29 29.42 16.70
C PRO A 666 -8.04 29.02 15.43
N ALA A 667 -7.53 27.99 14.74
CA ALA A 667 -8.28 27.32 13.70
C ALA A 667 -9.63 26.83 14.23
N SER A 668 -10.65 26.86 13.37
CA SER A 668 -12.02 26.49 13.73
C SER A 668 -12.08 25.11 14.38
N GLY A 669 -12.72 25.02 15.55
CA GLY A 669 -12.89 23.78 16.32
C GLY A 669 -11.79 23.49 17.34
N GLU A 670 -10.63 24.16 17.26
CA GLU A 670 -9.55 23.97 18.21
C GLU A 670 -9.81 24.74 19.51
N VAL A 671 -10.04 23.99 20.59
CA VAL A 671 -10.36 24.54 21.93
C VAL A 671 -9.37 24.12 23.02
N GLY A 672 -8.44 23.22 22.71
CA GLY A 672 -7.48 22.63 23.65
C GLY A 672 -6.12 22.39 23.02
N CYS A 673 -5.06 22.42 23.84
CA CYS A 673 -3.69 22.13 23.42
C CYS A 673 -3.43 20.62 23.55
N GLY A 674 -3.34 19.93 22.42
CA GLY A 674 -3.09 18.49 22.36
C GLY A 674 -2.29 18.12 21.11
N TRP A 675 -2.14 16.82 20.87
CA TRP A 675 -1.28 16.30 19.80
C TRP A 675 -1.81 16.64 18.40
N SER A 676 -3.13 16.77 18.25
CA SER A 676 -3.80 17.03 16.98
C SER A 676 -3.98 18.50 16.65
N ILE A 677 -3.49 19.42 17.50
CA ILE A 677 -3.69 20.86 17.28
C ILE A 677 -2.77 21.38 16.18
N ARG A 678 -3.31 22.19 15.25
CA ARG A 678 -2.51 22.86 14.22
C ARG A 678 -2.13 24.28 14.62
N SER A 679 -3.00 24.97 15.35
CA SER A 679 -2.67 26.28 15.94
C SER A 679 -1.61 26.12 17.01
N LEU A 680 -0.84 27.17 17.28
CA LEU A 680 -0.01 27.18 18.48
C LEU A 680 -0.89 27.13 19.74
N CYS A 681 -0.41 26.41 20.76
CA CYS A 681 -1.01 26.48 22.10
C CYS A 681 -0.97 27.91 22.69
N TRP A 682 -1.65 28.15 23.80
CA TRP A 682 -1.70 29.47 24.45
C TRP A 682 -0.30 30.07 24.66
N SER A 683 -0.16 31.38 24.53
CA SER A 683 1.13 32.07 24.68
C SER A 683 1.75 31.89 26.07
N ASN A 684 0.91 31.75 27.09
CA ASN A 684 1.32 31.49 28.46
C ASN A 684 1.42 29.98 28.80
N TYR A 685 1.35 29.08 27.80
CA TYR A 685 1.45 27.64 28.05
C TYR A 685 2.82 27.30 28.66
N VAL A 686 2.80 26.51 29.73
CA VAL A 686 4.00 26.02 30.42
C VAL A 686 4.16 24.53 30.09
N PRO A 687 5.29 24.08 29.51
CA PRO A 687 5.55 22.68 29.22
C PRO A 687 5.26 21.74 30.40
N GLY A 688 4.55 20.64 30.14
CA GLY A 688 4.18 19.65 31.16
C GLY A 688 2.95 20.02 32.01
N THR A 689 2.28 21.14 31.74
CA THR A 689 1.06 21.51 32.46
C THR A 689 -0.22 21.09 31.73
N LEU A 690 -1.24 20.73 32.52
CA LEU A 690 -2.59 20.42 32.03
C LEU A 690 -3.39 21.72 31.92
N GLN A 691 -3.74 22.11 30.69
CA GLN A 691 -4.51 23.33 30.40
C GLN A 691 -5.53 23.10 29.28
N GLY A 692 -6.76 23.60 29.45
CA GLY A 692 -7.85 23.52 28.47
C GLY A 692 -8.99 22.57 28.86
N PRO A 693 -10.01 22.42 27.99
CA PRO A 693 -11.18 21.58 28.25
C PRO A 693 -10.87 20.07 28.34
N THR A 694 -9.95 19.60 27.51
CA THR A 694 -9.44 18.22 27.48
C THR A 694 -7.91 18.27 27.59
N PRO A 695 -7.38 18.61 28.78
CA PRO A 695 -5.97 18.93 28.93
C PRO A 695 -5.10 17.68 28.78
N THR A 696 -3.98 17.82 28.07
CA THR A 696 -2.96 16.77 27.93
C THR A 696 -1.58 17.39 27.87
N VAL A 697 -0.55 16.61 28.22
CA VAL A 697 0.86 16.96 28.02
C VAL A 697 1.42 16.42 26.69
N ALA A 698 0.63 15.62 25.96
CA ALA A 698 0.94 15.17 24.61
C ALA A 698 0.70 16.32 23.62
N ASN A 699 1.64 17.26 23.56
CA ASN A 699 1.56 18.42 22.68
C ASN A 699 2.96 18.91 22.30
N PHE A 700 3.02 19.64 21.18
CA PHE A 700 4.26 20.14 20.60
C PHE A 700 5.19 20.90 21.58
N PRO A 701 4.72 21.90 22.37
CA PRO A 701 5.63 22.60 23.29
C PRO A 701 6.18 21.72 24.41
N SER A 702 5.39 20.80 24.97
CA SER A 702 5.87 19.85 25.98
C SER A 702 6.90 18.87 25.40
N TRP A 703 6.67 18.38 24.19
CA TRP A 703 7.62 17.53 23.49
C TRP A 703 8.90 18.27 23.15
N ALA A 704 8.83 19.48 22.60
CA ALA A 704 10.03 20.27 22.28
C ALA A 704 10.88 20.54 23.53
N PHE A 705 10.26 20.90 24.66
CA PHE A 705 10.97 21.17 25.92
C PHE A 705 11.74 19.94 26.42
N THR A 706 11.14 18.76 26.30
CA THR A 706 11.72 17.50 26.76
C THR A 706 12.70 16.88 25.77
N ARG A 707 12.50 17.07 24.46
CA ARG A 707 13.29 16.45 23.39
C ARG A 707 14.55 17.23 23.02
N ILE A 708 14.55 18.57 23.08
CA ILE A 708 15.75 19.38 22.76
C ILE A 708 16.99 18.94 23.58
N PRO A 709 16.91 18.71 24.91
CA PRO A 709 18.04 18.20 25.67
C PRO A 709 18.52 16.80 25.23
N LEU A 710 17.59 15.93 24.84
CA LEU A 710 17.90 14.56 24.38
C LEU A 710 18.61 14.60 23.02
N MET A 711 18.06 15.36 22.06
CA MET A 711 18.69 15.60 20.76
C MET A 711 20.12 16.15 20.92
N ARG A 712 20.34 17.07 21.87
CA ARG A 712 21.68 17.58 22.18
C ARG A 712 22.59 16.50 22.73
N GLY A 713 22.08 15.63 23.60
CA GLY A 713 22.81 14.49 24.15
C GLY A 713 23.25 13.50 23.07
N GLU A 714 22.50 13.40 21.97
CA GLU A 714 22.78 12.56 20.82
C GLU A 714 23.62 13.25 19.73
N GLY A 715 24.07 14.50 19.96
CA GLY A 715 25.00 15.20 19.07
C GLY A 715 24.34 15.96 17.91
N VAL A 716 23.03 16.21 17.95
CA VAL A 716 22.36 17.16 17.04
C VAL A 716 22.96 18.56 17.26
N ASP A 717 23.08 19.34 16.19
CA ASP A 717 23.77 20.63 16.13
C ASP A 717 23.25 21.60 17.21
N GLY A 718 24.13 21.92 18.16
CA GLY A 718 23.81 22.81 19.28
C GLY A 718 23.39 24.21 18.85
N SER A 719 23.90 24.73 17.73
CA SER A 719 23.51 26.04 17.21
C SER A 719 22.07 26.05 16.70
N GLN A 720 21.65 24.99 16.00
CA GLN A 720 20.27 24.83 15.53
C GLN A 720 19.32 24.55 16.69
N LEU A 721 19.74 23.75 17.68
CA LEU A 721 18.95 23.53 18.89
C LEU A 721 18.77 24.80 19.73
N ASN A 722 19.80 25.65 19.81
CA ASN A 722 19.69 26.97 20.44
C ASN A 722 18.71 27.86 19.66
N ARG A 723 18.77 27.86 18.33
CA ARG A 723 17.80 28.57 17.48
C ARG A 723 16.37 28.05 17.68
N PHE A 724 16.18 26.74 17.80
CA PHE A 724 14.89 26.14 18.07
C PHE A 724 14.37 26.53 19.46
N ALA A 725 15.19 26.41 20.51
CA ALA A 725 14.83 26.83 21.87
C ALA A 725 14.48 28.32 21.95
N ASN A 726 15.21 29.18 21.24
CA ASN A 726 14.91 30.61 21.17
C ASN A 726 13.56 30.89 20.51
N TRP A 727 13.27 30.24 19.37
CA TRP A 727 11.96 30.37 18.73
C TRP A 727 10.82 29.86 19.64
N MET A 728 11.02 28.74 20.32
CA MET A 728 10.08 28.23 21.33
C MET A 728 9.87 29.21 22.48
N ASN A 729 10.93 29.89 22.94
CA ASN A 729 10.83 30.91 23.99
C ASN A 729 10.04 32.14 23.54
N THR A 730 10.15 32.54 22.27
CA THR A 730 9.30 33.59 21.68
C THR A 730 7.86 33.11 21.54
N ALA A 731 7.63 31.87 21.11
CA ALA A 731 6.30 31.29 20.94
C ALA A 731 5.57 31.04 22.28
N TYR A 732 6.32 30.76 23.35
CA TYR A 732 5.80 30.44 24.68
C TYR A 732 6.66 31.10 25.78
N PRO A 733 6.53 32.43 26.01
CA PRO A 733 7.38 33.16 26.95
C PRO A 733 7.33 32.66 28.40
N SER A 734 6.22 32.03 28.81
CA SER A 734 6.08 31.43 30.14
C SER A 734 6.72 30.04 30.26
N GLY A 735 7.16 29.44 29.15
CA GLY A 735 7.61 28.05 29.09
C GLY A 735 9.06 27.79 29.51
N ASN A 736 9.82 28.82 29.88
CA ASN A 736 11.22 28.72 30.32
C ASN A 736 12.17 28.05 29.28
N PHE A 737 11.88 28.17 27.99
CA PHE A 737 12.71 27.57 26.93
C PHE A 737 14.10 28.21 26.84
N ALA A 738 14.28 29.45 27.30
CA ALA A 738 15.59 30.10 27.43
C ALA A 738 16.59 29.28 28.27
N SER A 739 16.11 28.48 29.24
CA SER A 739 16.96 27.58 30.04
C SER A 739 17.60 26.44 29.22
N LEU A 740 17.08 26.16 28.02
CA LEU A 740 17.58 25.11 27.15
C LEU A 740 18.72 25.58 26.23
N VAL A 741 19.00 26.89 26.15
CA VAL A 741 20.11 27.46 25.38
C VAL A 741 21.43 27.16 26.09
N LYS A 742 22.41 26.59 25.37
CA LYS A 742 23.71 26.19 25.94
C LYS A 742 24.89 26.71 25.14
#